data_AF-X0HAF7-F1
#
_entry.id   AF-X0HAF7-F1
#
_cell.length_a   1.000
_cell.length_b   1.000
_cell.length_c   1.000
_cell.angle_alpha   90.00
_cell.angle_beta   90.00
_cell.angle_gamma   90.00
#
_symmetry.space_group_name_H-M   'P 1'
#
loop_
_entity.id
_entity.type
_entity.pdbx_description
1 polymer ?
#
loop_
_entity_poly.entity_id
_entity_poly.type
_entity_poly.pdbx_seq_one_letter_code
_entity_poly.pdbx_strand_id
1 'polypeptide(L)'
;MAGKKFPNAKESWEFSATSHTKANATRNTIVLANRGQRLGSGQSSAYLNPSTLGPHYGLCDPSLSNISTADRFYLSYFTNGLCPQLVAIDLPGYNPFPGLVRMGTESPLLLYTVVTAAAAHMSNVLRPGADKWFGHPQSINKYDWSPSRRALADALAAKQKALYLLRMALSDVDVVGNNMVLTAVIMLVTADMIDSGKHDSQAHVNAMGWLLSQVPPITGVGEMLKDFIISDCYIHYVFALTFMDQVPKSLFALNRAFASSAMHYAARNSFICCPAEILQIMWSTAMILKDQPTLHGIYGTTEKGLKLMLNAISFDVPSWSCNIENVPRGRQVTDINSRAHSGYTHQMACCLYILYAIPSVRRFLPEGTEQSLQAGLMCHLRSITDEDPNFKTSFWPTFVAGAQTRDANQQVWIKDRMIRQLRLFPWGFLYTAIETLQLIWRRRNVQPELNWLQILRNPESILDNARIAPEIFELRPDYRALLVQAEGIPPGPSDASSEAMLREAEEHVKTLTSTQSVIELPHIAAWREAYKAFGAKPQRTRNSLEALTLRVDKGGLPRVNRLTDIYNAISVKHQIPFGGEDLDKYNGAPFLIRATGKEEFHTTASGQPSIELAAPGEPIWCDSTGITCRRWNWRQGPRTALTDETTRVLFILDALKPLSDEELVKSAEELCSALKALSPAVKTTYRLLSGPA
;
A
#
# COMPACT_ATOMS: atom_id res chain seq x y z
N MET A 1 25.79 -36.09 -0.46
CA MET A 1 26.29 -36.23 -1.85
C MET A 1 27.60 -35.47 -1.96
N ALA A 2 28.71 -36.19 -1.78
CA ALA A 2 30.05 -35.66 -1.96
C ALA A 2 30.44 -35.73 -3.45
N GLY A 3 31.15 -34.71 -3.94
CA GLY A 3 31.88 -34.80 -5.21
C GLY A 3 31.22 -34.18 -6.45
N LYS A 4 30.89 -32.89 -6.43
CA LYS A 4 31.01 -32.03 -7.62
C LYS A 4 31.67 -30.73 -7.22
N LYS A 5 32.80 -30.41 -7.86
CA LYS A 5 33.54 -29.16 -7.64
C LYS A 5 32.63 -27.96 -7.94
N PHE A 6 32.54 -27.04 -6.98
CA PHE A 6 32.01 -25.69 -7.20
C PHE A 6 32.84 -24.99 -8.31
N PRO A 7 32.22 -24.30 -9.28
CA PRO A 7 32.94 -23.40 -10.17
C PRO A 7 33.53 -22.25 -9.34
N ASN A 8 34.80 -21.94 -9.57
CA ASN A 8 35.52 -20.89 -8.86
C ASN A 8 34.98 -19.51 -9.30
N ALA A 9 34.60 -18.65 -8.35
CA ALA A 9 33.86 -17.40 -8.57
C ALA A 9 34.68 -16.26 -9.23
N LYS A 10 35.86 -16.55 -9.79
CA LYS A 10 36.70 -15.53 -10.45
C LYS A 10 36.49 -15.41 -11.96
N GLU A 11 35.78 -16.33 -12.62
CA GLU A 11 35.72 -16.38 -14.10
C GLU A 11 34.32 -16.15 -14.72
N SER A 12 33.32 -15.61 -14.03
CA SER A 12 32.00 -15.40 -14.66
C SER A 12 31.19 -14.18 -14.19
N TRP A 13 31.84 -13.02 -14.06
CA TRP A 13 31.15 -11.72 -14.05
C TRP A 13 31.96 -10.62 -14.76
N GLU A 14 32.68 -10.97 -15.83
CA GLU A 14 33.28 -9.94 -16.69
C GLU A 14 32.15 -9.26 -17.50
N PHE A 15 31.83 -8.03 -17.09
CA PHE A 15 30.88 -7.17 -17.79
C PHE A 15 31.46 -6.80 -19.15
N SER A 16 30.96 -7.44 -20.22
CA SER A 16 31.27 -7.04 -21.59
C SER A 16 30.67 -5.66 -21.86
N ALA A 17 31.51 -4.63 -21.78
CA ALA A 17 31.20 -3.26 -22.16
C ALA A 17 31.53 -3.04 -23.65
N THR A 18 30.85 -3.72 -24.59
CA THR A 18 30.97 -3.36 -26.02
C THR A 18 29.70 -3.65 -26.84
N SER A 19 29.05 -2.59 -27.32
CA SER A 19 28.54 -2.44 -28.72
C SER A 19 27.50 -1.30 -28.85
N HIS A 20 27.89 -0.07 -28.51
CA HIS A 20 27.20 1.11 -29.02
C HIS A 20 27.59 1.29 -30.49
N THR A 21 26.82 0.80 -31.47
CA THR A 21 26.81 1.39 -32.83
C THR A 21 25.73 0.92 -33.82
N LYS A 22 24.87 -0.07 -33.53
CA LYS A 22 23.80 -0.47 -34.49
C LYS A 22 22.34 -0.32 -34.00
N ALA A 23 22.12 0.10 -32.75
CA ALA A 23 20.79 0.13 -32.11
C ALA A 23 19.92 1.38 -32.41
N ASN A 24 20.45 2.42 -33.06
CA ASN A 24 19.74 3.71 -33.19
C ASN A 24 18.59 3.69 -34.21
N ALA A 25 18.62 2.82 -35.22
CA ALA A 25 17.59 2.79 -36.27
C ALA A 25 16.28 2.11 -35.79
N THR A 26 16.37 1.07 -34.96
CA THR A 26 15.21 0.32 -34.43
C THR A 26 14.56 1.02 -33.24
N ARG A 27 15.36 1.72 -32.42
CA ARG A 27 14.90 2.48 -31.24
C ARG A 27 13.98 3.64 -31.62
N ASN A 28 14.26 4.34 -32.72
CA ASN A 28 13.41 5.44 -33.21
C ASN A 28 12.03 4.97 -33.70
N THR A 29 11.93 3.78 -34.29
CA THR A 29 10.65 3.21 -34.77
C THR A 29 9.75 2.75 -33.61
N ILE A 30 10.32 2.23 -32.53
CA ILE A 30 9.59 1.82 -31.31
C ILE A 30 9.14 3.07 -30.51
N VAL A 31 9.97 4.12 -30.46
CA VAL A 31 9.61 5.42 -29.87
C VAL A 31 8.45 6.10 -30.63
N LEU A 32 8.39 5.95 -31.96
CA LEU A 32 7.28 6.42 -32.80
C LEU A 32 6.01 5.55 -32.69
N ALA A 33 6.12 4.29 -32.27
CA ALA A 33 4.97 3.43 -32.04
C ALA A 33 4.30 3.70 -30.68
N ASN A 34 5.09 3.88 -29.62
CA ASN A 34 4.57 4.29 -28.29
C ASN A 34 4.14 5.77 -28.24
N ARG A 35 4.55 6.58 -29.22
CA ARG A 35 4.00 7.92 -29.51
C ARG A 35 3.13 7.83 -30.76
N GLY A 36 1.91 7.31 -30.64
CA GLY A 36 0.98 7.10 -31.76
C GLY A 36 1.13 8.12 -32.90
N GLN A 37 1.23 7.62 -34.13
CA GLN A 37 1.52 8.38 -35.36
C GLN A 37 0.86 9.77 -35.36
N ARG A 38 1.71 10.81 -35.26
CA ARG A 38 1.36 12.19 -35.59
C ARG A 38 1.39 12.39 -37.09
N LEU A 39 0.23 12.68 -37.68
CA LEU A 39 0.14 13.50 -38.87
C LEU A 39 -0.30 14.90 -38.42
N GLY A 40 0.61 15.89 -38.50
CA GLY A 40 0.31 17.30 -38.22
C GLY A 40 1.31 17.94 -37.24
N SER A 41 2.04 18.94 -37.75
CA SER A 41 3.14 19.68 -37.12
C SER A 41 2.76 20.42 -35.83
N GLY A 42 3.67 20.37 -34.82
CA GLY A 42 3.91 21.51 -33.91
C GLY A 42 3.27 21.50 -32.51
N GLN A 43 3.36 20.43 -31.72
CA GLN A 43 3.15 20.51 -30.25
C GLN A 43 4.09 19.54 -29.50
N SER A 44 4.93 19.99 -28.58
CA SER A 44 5.99 19.17 -27.95
C SER A 44 5.58 18.45 -26.63
N SER A 45 4.31 18.07 -26.45
CA SER A 45 3.91 17.22 -25.32
C SER A 45 3.15 15.99 -25.81
N ALA A 46 3.53 14.81 -25.32
CA ALA A 46 2.90 13.52 -25.60
C ALA A 46 1.83 13.15 -24.55
N TYR A 47 1.46 14.09 -23.68
CA TYR A 47 0.42 13.92 -22.66
C TYR A 47 -0.77 14.81 -23.02
N LEU A 48 -1.96 14.23 -23.09
CA LEU A 48 -3.22 14.98 -23.18
C LEU A 48 -3.27 15.97 -22.02
N ASN A 49 -3.35 17.26 -22.31
CA ASN A 49 -3.41 18.30 -21.29
C ASN A 49 -4.76 18.19 -20.56
N PRO A 50 -4.81 17.87 -19.24
CA PRO A 50 -6.06 17.65 -18.51
C PRO A 50 -7.01 18.85 -18.55
N SER A 51 -6.47 20.06 -18.67
CA SER A 51 -7.22 21.32 -18.81
C SER A 51 -7.85 21.54 -20.19
N THR A 52 -7.60 20.65 -21.16
CA THR A 52 -8.25 20.64 -22.49
C THR A 52 -9.35 19.57 -22.64
N LEU A 53 -9.55 18.71 -21.63
CA LEU A 53 -10.62 17.71 -21.57
C LEU A 53 -11.95 18.35 -21.16
N GLY A 54 -12.52 19.13 -22.09
CA GLY A 54 -13.92 19.56 -22.00
C GLY A 54 -14.90 18.45 -22.45
N PRO A 55 -16.21 18.59 -22.16
CA PRO A 55 -17.27 17.61 -22.47
C PRO A 55 -17.51 17.35 -23.98
N HIS A 56 -16.67 17.90 -24.86
CA HIS A 56 -16.83 17.83 -26.32
C HIS A 56 -16.01 16.73 -27.01
N TYR A 57 -15.19 15.95 -26.29
CA TYR A 57 -14.49 14.77 -26.82
C TYR A 57 -15.30 13.48 -26.61
N GLY A 58 -16.48 13.41 -27.19
CA GLY A 58 -17.27 12.18 -27.28
C GLY A 58 -17.00 11.44 -28.59
N LEU A 59 -17.00 10.11 -28.57
CA LEU A 59 -17.10 9.34 -29.81
C LEU A 59 -18.44 9.69 -30.49
N CYS A 60 -18.40 10.33 -31.66
CA CYS A 60 -19.57 10.74 -32.43
C CYS A 60 -20.12 9.62 -33.34
N ASP A 61 -19.74 8.37 -33.09
CA ASP A 61 -20.19 7.21 -33.87
C ASP A 61 -21.71 6.99 -33.67
N PRO A 62 -22.51 6.89 -34.75
CA PRO A 62 -23.94 6.62 -34.68
C PRO A 62 -24.32 5.36 -33.87
N SER A 63 -23.44 4.36 -33.81
CA SER A 63 -23.61 3.14 -33.01
C SER A 63 -23.60 3.38 -31.49
N LEU A 64 -23.14 4.54 -31.04
CA LEU A 64 -23.07 4.93 -29.62
C LEU A 64 -24.20 5.87 -29.19
N SER A 65 -25.21 6.06 -30.03
CA SER A 65 -26.34 6.99 -29.79
C SER A 65 -27.15 6.68 -28.52
N ASN A 66 -27.21 5.41 -28.10
CA ASN A 66 -27.90 4.96 -26.89
C ASN A 66 -27.06 5.08 -25.60
N ILE A 67 -25.80 5.50 -25.69
CA ILE A 67 -24.89 5.61 -24.55
C ILE A 67 -24.85 7.06 -24.04
N SER A 68 -24.88 7.22 -22.71
CA SER A 68 -24.84 8.55 -22.09
C SER A 68 -23.59 9.33 -22.51
N THR A 69 -23.67 10.66 -22.53
CA THR A 69 -22.52 11.51 -22.87
C THR A 69 -21.35 11.30 -21.92
N ALA A 70 -21.62 11.04 -20.63
CA ALA A 70 -20.60 10.74 -19.63
C ALA A 70 -19.90 9.40 -19.90
N ASP A 71 -20.64 8.34 -20.23
CA ASP A 71 -20.04 7.03 -20.54
C ASP A 71 -19.24 7.08 -21.85
N ARG A 72 -19.71 7.81 -22.87
CA ARG A 72 -18.96 8.03 -24.12
C ARG A 72 -17.62 8.72 -23.90
N PHE A 73 -17.53 9.63 -22.94
CA PHE A 73 -16.27 10.26 -22.54
C PHE A 73 -15.30 9.21 -21.98
N TYR A 74 -15.75 8.35 -21.06
CA TYR A 74 -14.91 7.29 -20.50
C TYR A 74 -14.53 6.21 -21.51
N LEU A 75 -15.40 5.89 -22.48
CA LEU A 75 -15.04 5.00 -23.59
C LEU A 75 -13.94 5.60 -24.48
N SER A 76 -14.02 6.89 -24.79
CA SER A 76 -12.97 7.59 -25.54
C SER A 76 -11.65 7.62 -24.78
N TYR A 77 -11.71 7.90 -23.47
CA TYR A 77 -10.53 7.83 -22.60
C TYR A 77 -9.98 6.41 -22.46
N PHE A 78 -10.83 5.39 -22.43
CA PHE A 78 -10.40 4.00 -22.39
C PHE A 78 -9.51 3.68 -23.59
N THR A 79 -9.98 4.00 -24.81
CA THR A 79 -9.23 3.74 -26.05
C THR A 79 -7.91 4.50 -26.11
N ASN A 80 -7.93 5.80 -25.79
CA ASN A 80 -6.79 6.68 -26.04
C ASN A 80 -5.82 6.79 -24.85
N GLY A 81 -6.32 6.56 -23.63
CA GLY A 81 -5.57 6.73 -22.39
C GLY A 81 -5.17 5.42 -21.73
N LEU A 82 -6.09 4.46 -21.63
CA LEU A 82 -5.87 3.21 -20.89
C LEU A 82 -5.37 2.06 -21.77
N CYS A 83 -5.97 1.80 -22.93
CA CYS A 83 -5.58 0.68 -23.81
C CYS A 83 -4.07 0.62 -24.14
N PRO A 84 -3.36 1.75 -24.41
CA PRO A 84 -1.91 1.71 -24.67
C PRO A 84 -1.09 1.22 -23.47
N GLN A 85 -1.64 1.35 -22.26
CA GLN A 85 -0.97 0.93 -21.04
C GLN A 85 -1.13 -0.56 -20.74
N LEU A 86 -2.17 -1.20 -21.29
CA LEU A 86 -2.51 -2.62 -21.09
C LEU A 86 -1.68 -3.58 -21.96
N VAL A 87 -0.79 -3.07 -22.81
CA VAL A 87 0.09 -3.85 -23.68
C VAL A 87 1.54 -3.40 -23.56
N ALA A 88 2.52 -4.25 -23.93
CA ALA A 88 3.95 -3.90 -23.84
C ALA A 88 4.32 -2.80 -24.86
N ILE A 89 3.85 -2.97 -26.10
CA ILE A 89 4.01 -2.01 -27.20
C ILE A 89 2.66 -1.89 -27.89
N ASP A 90 2.15 -0.66 -28.02
CA ASP A 90 0.86 -0.42 -28.65
C ASP A 90 1.00 -0.33 -30.17
N LEU A 91 0.88 -1.50 -30.83
CA LEU A 91 0.92 -1.60 -32.29
C LEU A 91 -0.50 -1.69 -32.87
N PRO A 92 -0.83 -0.92 -33.92
CA PRO A 92 -2.12 -1.01 -34.60
C PRO A 92 -2.44 -2.43 -35.03
N GLY A 93 -3.64 -2.92 -34.69
CA GLY A 93 -4.11 -4.27 -35.02
C GLY A 93 -3.62 -5.38 -34.10
N TYR A 94 -2.72 -5.09 -33.14
CA TYR A 94 -2.21 -6.06 -32.17
C TYR A 94 -2.64 -5.79 -30.73
N ASN A 95 -3.15 -4.59 -30.45
CA ASN A 95 -3.81 -4.28 -29.18
C ASN A 95 -5.29 -4.75 -29.24
N PRO A 96 -5.70 -5.75 -28.44
CA PRO A 96 -7.06 -6.28 -28.49
C PRO A 96 -8.06 -5.46 -27.65
N PHE A 97 -7.57 -4.62 -26.73
CA PHE A 97 -8.42 -3.91 -25.77
C PHE A 97 -9.39 -2.91 -26.40
N PRO A 98 -9.06 -2.16 -27.47
CA PRO A 98 -10.02 -1.31 -28.16
C PRO A 98 -11.29 -2.05 -28.64
N GLY A 99 -11.20 -3.35 -28.91
CA GLY A 99 -12.36 -4.18 -29.27
C GLY A 99 -13.45 -4.23 -28.17
N LEU A 100 -13.08 -4.03 -26.91
CA LEU A 100 -14.02 -3.97 -25.78
C LEU A 100 -14.99 -2.79 -25.88
N VAL A 101 -14.63 -1.70 -26.55
CA VAL A 101 -15.54 -0.57 -26.75
C VAL A 101 -16.74 -1.00 -27.58
N ARG A 102 -16.50 -1.72 -28.68
CA ARG A 102 -17.56 -2.28 -29.53
C ARG A 102 -18.41 -3.27 -28.74
N MET A 103 -17.80 -4.20 -28.01
CA MET A 103 -18.53 -5.17 -27.17
C MET A 103 -19.37 -4.48 -26.08
N GLY A 104 -18.88 -3.37 -25.52
CA GLY A 104 -19.61 -2.55 -24.56
C GLY A 104 -20.86 -1.90 -25.14
N THR A 105 -20.91 -1.62 -26.45
CA THR A 105 -22.13 -1.11 -27.09
C THR A 105 -23.25 -2.15 -27.13
N GLU A 106 -22.89 -3.43 -27.15
CA GLU A 106 -23.81 -4.56 -27.25
C GLU A 106 -24.14 -5.15 -25.86
N SER A 107 -23.36 -4.83 -24.83
CA SER A 107 -23.52 -5.36 -23.47
C SER A 107 -23.32 -4.29 -22.40
N PRO A 108 -24.39 -3.90 -21.67
CA PRO A 108 -24.29 -2.99 -20.53
C PRO A 108 -23.34 -3.48 -19.43
N LEU A 109 -23.23 -4.81 -19.26
CA LEU A 109 -22.28 -5.40 -18.31
C LEU A 109 -20.85 -5.00 -18.70
N LEU A 110 -20.44 -5.27 -19.95
CA LEU A 110 -19.10 -4.94 -20.42
C LEU A 110 -18.85 -3.43 -20.45
N LEU A 111 -19.85 -2.64 -20.87
CA LEU A 111 -19.80 -1.18 -20.83
C LEU A 111 -19.37 -0.68 -19.45
N TYR A 112 -20.08 -1.08 -18.40
CA TYR A 112 -19.79 -0.58 -17.06
C TYR A 112 -18.48 -1.12 -16.49
N THR A 113 -18.00 -2.31 -16.90
CA THR A 113 -16.64 -2.75 -16.53
C THR A 113 -15.55 -1.90 -17.16
N VAL A 114 -15.70 -1.54 -18.44
CA VAL A 114 -14.78 -0.66 -19.18
C VAL A 114 -14.79 0.75 -18.59
N VAL A 115 -15.98 1.31 -18.32
CA VAL A 115 -16.12 2.63 -17.68
C VAL A 115 -15.50 2.62 -16.28
N THR A 116 -15.68 1.54 -15.51
CA THR A 116 -15.05 1.40 -14.18
C THR A 116 -13.53 1.51 -14.29
N ALA A 117 -12.91 0.73 -15.18
CA ALA A 117 -11.45 0.73 -15.37
C ALA A 117 -10.94 2.11 -15.85
N ALA A 118 -11.63 2.71 -16.82
CA ALA A 118 -11.27 4.01 -17.40
C ALA A 118 -11.38 5.14 -16.37
N ALA A 119 -12.48 5.19 -15.61
CA ALA A 119 -12.70 6.21 -14.60
C ALA A 119 -11.76 6.05 -13.39
N ALA A 120 -11.50 4.81 -12.94
CA ALA A 120 -10.52 4.55 -11.89
C ALA A 120 -9.11 4.98 -12.32
N HIS A 121 -8.72 4.64 -13.56
CA HIS A 121 -7.44 5.07 -14.13
C HIS A 121 -7.36 6.61 -14.21
N MET A 122 -8.42 7.27 -14.68
CA MET A 122 -8.48 8.73 -14.74
C MET A 122 -8.37 9.38 -13.36
N SER A 123 -9.03 8.82 -12.35
CA SER A 123 -8.91 9.28 -10.96
C SER A 123 -7.45 9.33 -10.49
N ASN A 124 -6.66 8.30 -10.81
CA ASN A 124 -5.25 8.24 -10.48
C ASN A 124 -4.40 9.26 -11.26
N VAL A 125 -4.69 9.45 -12.55
CA VAL A 125 -4.01 10.47 -13.39
C VAL A 125 -4.26 11.88 -12.86
N LEU A 126 -5.48 12.15 -12.39
CA LEU A 126 -5.90 13.47 -11.90
C LEU A 126 -5.57 13.71 -10.41
N ARG A 127 -4.91 12.77 -9.74
CA ARG A 127 -4.65 12.84 -8.29
C ARG A 127 -3.67 13.99 -7.95
N PRO A 128 -4.05 14.94 -7.08
CA PRO A 128 -3.17 16.04 -6.69
C PRO A 128 -1.95 15.54 -5.90
N GLY A 129 -0.78 16.13 -6.14
CA GLY A 129 0.47 15.71 -5.50
C GLY A 129 1.23 14.62 -6.26
N ALA A 130 0.70 14.10 -7.37
CA ALA A 130 1.53 13.44 -8.37
C ALA A 130 2.68 14.39 -8.76
N ASP A 131 2.36 15.66 -8.98
CA ASP A 131 3.22 16.81 -9.25
C ASP A 131 4.18 17.24 -8.11
N LYS A 132 3.82 17.05 -6.82
CA LYS A 132 4.68 17.39 -5.66
C LYS A 132 5.96 16.58 -5.57
N TRP A 133 6.00 15.40 -6.19
CA TRP A 133 7.20 14.58 -6.25
C TRP A 133 8.28 15.15 -7.17
N PHE A 134 8.05 16.31 -7.81
CA PHE A 134 8.81 16.79 -8.96
C PHE A 134 9.53 18.13 -8.75
N GLY A 135 9.67 18.63 -7.52
CA GLY A 135 10.63 19.70 -7.20
C GLY A 135 10.44 21.05 -7.92
N HIS A 136 9.31 21.32 -8.58
CA HIS A 136 9.04 22.61 -9.20
C HIS A 136 8.04 23.41 -8.35
N PRO A 137 8.45 24.57 -7.79
CA PRO A 137 7.51 25.52 -7.22
C PRO A 137 6.89 26.32 -8.36
N GLN A 138 5.71 25.92 -8.81
CA GLN A 138 4.84 26.86 -9.51
C GLN A 138 3.66 27.19 -8.62
N SER A 139 3.58 28.48 -8.29
CA SER A 139 2.37 29.08 -7.74
C SER A 139 1.24 28.92 -8.76
N ILE A 140 0.09 28.40 -8.32
CA ILE A 140 -1.25 29.01 -8.45
C ILE A 140 -2.31 27.91 -8.22
N ASN A 141 -3.18 28.18 -7.25
CA ASN A 141 -4.39 27.49 -6.82
C ASN A 141 -4.28 26.23 -5.94
N LYS A 142 -4.96 26.32 -4.79
CA LYS A 142 -5.29 25.24 -3.85
C LYS A 142 -5.59 23.93 -4.60
N TYR A 143 -4.99 22.83 -4.14
CA TYR A 143 -5.14 21.47 -4.64
C TYR A 143 -6.62 21.08 -4.79
N ASP A 144 -7.21 21.32 -5.96
CA ASP A 144 -8.57 20.91 -6.23
C ASP A 144 -8.61 19.41 -6.53
N TRP A 145 -8.91 18.61 -5.50
CA TRP A 145 -9.16 17.18 -5.64
C TRP A 145 -10.47 16.88 -6.39
N SER A 146 -11.29 17.88 -6.73
CA SER A 146 -12.61 17.66 -7.31
C SER A 146 -12.62 16.82 -8.59
N PRO A 147 -11.67 16.96 -9.55
CA PRO A 147 -11.68 16.15 -10.77
C PRO A 147 -11.36 14.68 -10.50
N SER A 148 -10.33 14.40 -9.69
CA SER A 148 -9.97 13.04 -9.26
C SER A 148 -11.10 12.39 -8.46
N ARG A 149 -11.69 13.11 -7.50
CA ARG A 149 -12.83 12.62 -6.69
C ARG A 149 -14.08 12.36 -7.54
N ARG A 150 -14.36 13.19 -8.55
CA ARG A 150 -15.45 12.94 -9.50
C ARG A 150 -15.21 11.67 -10.30
N ALA A 151 -14.01 11.51 -10.89
CA ALA A 151 -13.66 10.30 -11.65
C ALA A 151 -13.72 9.04 -10.77
N LEU A 152 -13.30 9.13 -9.50
CA LEU A 152 -13.45 8.03 -8.54
C LEU A 152 -14.92 7.72 -8.23
N ALA A 153 -15.75 8.75 -8.03
CA ALA A 153 -17.18 8.56 -7.79
C ALA A 153 -17.87 7.89 -9.01
N ASP A 154 -17.51 8.31 -10.22
CA ASP A 154 -18.01 7.70 -11.46
C ASP A 154 -17.54 6.24 -11.58
N ALA A 155 -16.29 5.94 -11.24
CA ALA A 155 -15.75 4.59 -11.21
C ALA A 155 -16.52 3.69 -10.23
N LEU A 156 -16.78 4.18 -9.00
CA LEU A 156 -17.53 3.43 -7.99
C LEU A 156 -18.99 3.20 -8.40
N ALA A 157 -19.64 4.21 -9.00
CA ALA A 157 -20.99 4.09 -9.51
C ALA A 157 -21.08 3.07 -10.67
N ALA A 158 -20.14 3.12 -11.62
CA ALA A 158 -20.04 2.15 -12.70
C ALA A 158 -19.76 0.74 -12.18
N LYS A 159 -18.87 0.61 -11.19
CA LYS A 159 -18.54 -0.68 -10.54
C LYS A 159 -19.77 -1.29 -9.89
N GLN A 160 -20.57 -0.50 -9.17
CA GLN A 160 -21.81 -0.97 -8.56
C GLN A 160 -22.80 -1.50 -9.62
N LYS A 161 -22.99 -0.77 -10.73
CA LYS A 161 -23.83 -1.22 -11.85
C LYS A 161 -23.29 -2.50 -12.48
N ALA A 162 -21.98 -2.59 -12.72
CA ALA A 162 -21.34 -3.77 -13.28
C ALA A 162 -21.52 -4.99 -12.38
N LEU A 163 -21.34 -4.85 -11.06
CA LEU A 163 -21.54 -5.94 -10.09
C LEU A 163 -23.00 -6.40 -10.02
N TYR A 164 -23.95 -5.47 -10.09
CA TYR A 164 -25.38 -5.80 -10.15
C TYR A 164 -25.71 -6.61 -11.41
N LEU A 165 -25.26 -6.16 -12.58
CA LEU A 165 -25.48 -6.85 -13.86
C LEU A 165 -24.76 -8.20 -13.90
N LEU A 166 -23.55 -8.29 -13.34
CA LEU A 166 -22.80 -9.53 -13.24
C LEU A 166 -23.55 -10.56 -12.41
N ARG A 167 -24.14 -10.15 -11.29
CA ARG A 167 -24.96 -11.05 -10.46
C ARG A 167 -26.16 -11.61 -11.22
N MET A 168 -26.81 -10.78 -12.04
CA MET A 168 -27.90 -11.23 -12.91
C MET A 168 -27.39 -12.20 -13.97
N ALA A 169 -26.29 -11.87 -14.64
CA ALA A 169 -25.69 -12.72 -15.66
C ALA A 169 -25.22 -14.07 -15.13
N LEU A 170 -24.75 -14.13 -13.88
CA LEU A 170 -24.38 -15.39 -13.21
C LEU A 170 -25.58 -16.28 -12.87
N SER A 171 -26.80 -15.72 -12.85
CA SER A 171 -28.03 -16.48 -12.62
C SER A 171 -28.57 -17.11 -13.92
N ASP A 172 -28.07 -16.67 -15.09
CA ASP A 172 -28.53 -17.09 -16.41
C ASP A 172 -27.37 -17.10 -17.43
N VAL A 173 -26.31 -17.85 -17.08
CA VAL A 173 -25.03 -17.83 -17.80
C VAL A 173 -25.16 -18.37 -19.24
N ASP A 174 -26.08 -19.31 -19.45
CA ASP A 174 -26.33 -19.91 -20.77
C ASP A 174 -26.92 -18.91 -21.77
N VAL A 175 -27.64 -17.89 -21.28
CA VAL A 175 -28.24 -16.83 -22.11
C VAL A 175 -27.26 -15.68 -22.37
N VAL A 176 -26.49 -15.26 -21.35
CA VAL A 176 -25.53 -14.15 -21.49
C VAL A 176 -24.23 -14.57 -22.20
N GLY A 177 -23.88 -15.86 -22.10
CA GLY A 177 -22.69 -16.44 -22.69
C GLY A 177 -21.47 -16.38 -21.77
N ASN A 178 -20.87 -17.54 -21.51
CA ASN A 178 -19.68 -17.73 -20.68
C ASN A 178 -18.54 -16.75 -20.98
N ASN A 179 -18.32 -16.44 -22.26
CA ASN A 179 -17.25 -15.55 -22.70
C ASN A 179 -17.45 -14.11 -22.22
N MET A 180 -18.68 -13.60 -22.26
CA MET A 180 -19.00 -12.24 -21.85
C MET A 180 -18.85 -12.07 -20.33
N VAL A 181 -19.38 -13.04 -19.57
CA VAL A 181 -19.25 -13.07 -18.11
C VAL A 181 -17.78 -13.12 -17.70
N LEU A 182 -17.00 -14.01 -18.32
CA LEU A 182 -15.57 -14.13 -18.03
C LEU A 182 -14.81 -12.83 -18.34
N THR A 183 -15.04 -12.22 -19.51
CA THR A 183 -14.42 -10.93 -19.87
C THR A 183 -14.80 -9.82 -18.89
N ALA A 184 -16.05 -9.76 -18.45
CA ALA A 184 -16.52 -8.77 -17.47
C ALA A 184 -15.82 -8.93 -16.11
N VAL A 185 -15.77 -10.16 -15.58
CA VAL A 185 -15.11 -10.42 -14.29
C VAL A 185 -13.62 -10.08 -14.38
N ILE A 186 -12.98 -10.47 -15.47
CA ILE A 186 -11.57 -10.18 -15.73
C ILE A 186 -11.31 -8.66 -15.80
N MET A 187 -12.16 -7.90 -16.50
CA MET A 187 -12.03 -6.43 -16.56
C MET A 187 -12.27 -5.76 -15.20
N LEU A 188 -13.14 -6.32 -14.35
CA LEU A 188 -13.30 -5.85 -12.97
C LEU A 188 -12.03 -6.09 -12.14
N VAL A 189 -11.37 -7.24 -12.32
CA VAL A 189 -10.05 -7.49 -11.70
C VAL A 189 -9.03 -6.45 -12.19
N THR A 190 -8.97 -6.16 -13.50
CA THR A 190 -8.09 -5.11 -14.03
C THR A 190 -8.40 -3.75 -13.42
N ALA A 191 -9.69 -3.38 -13.33
CA ALA A 191 -10.11 -2.14 -12.68
C ALA A 191 -9.70 -2.08 -11.20
N ASP A 192 -9.80 -3.20 -10.48
CA ASP A 192 -9.36 -3.33 -9.10
C ASP A 192 -7.84 -3.16 -8.96
N MET A 193 -7.04 -3.68 -9.90
CA MET A 193 -5.59 -3.46 -9.91
C MET A 193 -5.23 -2.00 -10.20
N ILE A 194 -6.02 -1.33 -11.04
CA ILE A 194 -5.87 0.10 -11.35
C ILE A 194 -6.23 0.95 -10.13
N ASP A 195 -7.33 0.67 -9.45
CA ASP A 195 -7.75 1.37 -8.23
C ASP A 195 -6.78 1.09 -7.06
N SER A 196 -6.36 -0.18 -6.94
CA SER A 196 -5.52 -0.74 -5.88
C SER A 196 -6.00 -0.40 -4.47
N GLY A 197 -7.31 -0.53 -4.24
CA GLY A 197 -7.98 -0.25 -2.97
C GLY A 197 -7.08 -0.43 -1.77
N LYS A 198 -6.78 0.68 -1.07
CA LYS A 198 -5.81 0.76 0.05
C LYS A 198 -6.10 -0.20 1.21
N HIS A 199 -7.15 -1.01 1.15
CA HIS A 199 -7.68 -1.75 2.29
C HIS A 199 -8.15 -3.20 2.05
N ASP A 200 -7.97 -3.84 0.87
CA ASP A 200 -8.33 -5.27 0.76
C ASP A 200 -7.67 -6.06 -0.41
N SER A 201 -6.34 -5.98 -0.55
CA SER A 201 -5.60 -6.74 -1.59
C SER A 201 -5.85 -8.26 -1.52
N GLN A 202 -6.19 -8.78 -0.35
CA GLN A 202 -6.49 -10.18 -0.12
C GLN A 202 -7.78 -10.62 -0.82
N ALA A 203 -8.84 -9.81 -0.78
CA ALA A 203 -10.09 -10.08 -1.50
C ALA A 203 -9.85 -10.14 -3.01
N HIS A 204 -9.07 -9.21 -3.56
CA HIS A 204 -8.76 -9.18 -4.99
C HIS A 204 -7.92 -10.38 -5.44
N VAL A 205 -6.90 -10.76 -4.66
CA VAL A 205 -6.09 -11.96 -4.95
C VAL A 205 -6.93 -13.23 -4.81
N ASN A 206 -7.82 -13.32 -3.81
CA ASN A 206 -8.75 -14.43 -3.69
C ASN A 206 -9.68 -14.54 -4.92
N ALA A 207 -10.20 -13.41 -5.41
CA ALA A 207 -11.03 -13.38 -6.62
C ALA A 207 -10.24 -13.81 -7.86
N MET A 208 -9.02 -13.30 -8.05
CA MET A 208 -8.11 -13.72 -9.13
C MET A 208 -7.85 -15.23 -9.08
N GLY A 209 -7.48 -15.76 -7.91
CA GLY A 209 -7.19 -17.19 -7.78
C GLY A 209 -8.44 -18.05 -8.00
N TRP A 210 -9.62 -17.59 -7.57
CA TRP A 210 -10.86 -18.31 -7.85
C TRP A 210 -11.12 -18.36 -9.36
N LEU A 211 -11.03 -17.23 -10.06
CA LEU A 211 -11.20 -17.17 -11.52
C LEU A 211 -10.27 -18.10 -12.27
N LEU A 212 -8.98 -18.01 -11.97
CA LEU A 212 -7.95 -18.83 -12.60
C LEU A 212 -8.13 -20.33 -12.32
N SER A 213 -8.90 -20.72 -11.28
CA SER A 213 -9.27 -22.11 -11.01
C SER A 213 -10.46 -22.62 -11.83
N GLN A 214 -11.29 -21.71 -12.36
CA GLN A 214 -12.48 -22.05 -13.16
C GLN A 214 -12.19 -22.07 -14.66
N VAL A 215 -11.10 -21.43 -15.10
CA VAL A 215 -10.67 -21.46 -16.50
C VAL A 215 -10.02 -22.82 -16.79
N PRO A 216 -10.43 -23.55 -17.85
CA PRO A 216 -9.77 -24.81 -18.23
C PRO A 216 -8.27 -24.60 -18.45
N PRO A 217 -7.41 -25.60 -18.15
CA PRO A 217 -5.98 -25.49 -18.36
C PRO A 217 -5.72 -25.07 -19.80
N ILE A 218 -5.04 -23.94 -19.97
CA ILE A 218 -4.90 -23.26 -21.25
C ILE A 218 -4.07 -24.16 -22.18
N THR A 219 -4.75 -24.91 -23.04
CA THR A 219 -4.13 -25.86 -23.98
C THR A 219 -4.18 -25.40 -25.43
N GLY A 220 -4.77 -24.24 -25.72
CA GLY A 220 -4.90 -23.75 -27.09
C GLY A 220 -5.33 -22.29 -27.17
N VAL A 221 -5.02 -21.68 -28.33
CA VAL A 221 -5.29 -20.28 -28.71
C VAL A 221 -6.75 -19.91 -28.42
N GLY A 222 -6.98 -19.06 -27.42
CA GLY A 222 -8.24 -18.37 -27.19
C GLY A 222 -8.27 -17.03 -27.93
N GLU A 223 -9.44 -16.40 -28.01
CA GLU A 223 -9.57 -15.03 -28.54
C GLU A 223 -8.51 -14.11 -27.89
N MET A 224 -7.70 -13.43 -28.70
CA MET A 224 -6.47 -12.69 -28.31
C MET A 224 -6.60 -11.90 -26.99
N LEU A 225 -7.75 -11.27 -26.76
CA LEU A 225 -8.04 -10.50 -25.56
C LEU A 225 -8.00 -11.33 -24.26
N LYS A 226 -8.57 -12.53 -24.28
CA LYS A 226 -8.62 -13.41 -23.09
C LYS A 226 -7.23 -13.84 -22.69
N ASP A 227 -6.38 -14.15 -23.67
CA ASP A 227 -4.99 -14.56 -23.43
C ASP A 227 -4.19 -13.48 -22.72
N PHE A 228 -4.35 -12.21 -23.11
CA PHE A 228 -3.69 -11.08 -22.45
C PHE A 228 -4.07 -11.03 -20.97
N ILE A 229 -5.38 -10.98 -20.69
CA ILE A 229 -5.79 -10.63 -19.34
C ILE A 229 -5.67 -11.82 -18.39
N ILE A 230 -5.90 -13.06 -18.85
CA ILE A 230 -5.65 -14.25 -18.03
C ILE A 230 -4.16 -14.33 -17.68
N SER A 231 -3.27 -14.10 -18.65
CA SER A 231 -1.82 -14.11 -18.43
C SER A 231 -1.37 -13.04 -17.46
N ASP A 232 -1.90 -11.82 -17.58
CA ASP A 232 -1.61 -10.74 -16.64
C ASP A 232 -2.10 -11.09 -15.23
N CYS A 233 -3.34 -11.59 -15.07
CA CYS A 233 -3.86 -12.05 -13.78
C CYS A 233 -2.96 -13.11 -13.14
N TYR A 234 -2.42 -14.06 -13.91
CA TYR A 234 -1.48 -15.06 -13.42
C TYR A 234 -0.22 -14.41 -12.84
N ILE A 235 0.43 -13.53 -13.60
CA ILE A 235 1.70 -12.92 -13.16
C ILE A 235 1.48 -12.00 -11.96
N HIS A 236 0.42 -11.20 -11.96
CA HIS A 236 0.07 -10.35 -10.82
C HIS A 236 -0.26 -11.18 -9.57
N TYR A 237 -0.92 -12.33 -9.72
CA TYR A 237 -1.16 -13.26 -8.61
C TYR A 237 0.16 -13.79 -8.03
N VAL A 238 1.11 -14.21 -8.88
CA VAL A 238 2.45 -14.66 -8.44
C VAL A 238 3.18 -13.53 -7.70
N PHE A 239 3.17 -12.31 -8.23
CA PHE A 239 3.79 -11.16 -7.55
C PHE A 239 3.12 -10.86 -6.22
N ALA A 240 1.80 -10.85 -6.14
CA ALA A 240 1.06 -10.62 -4.90
C ALA A 240 1.39 -11.66 -3.83
N LEU A 241 1.53 -12.93 -4.20
CA LEU A 241 1.91 -14.00 -3.27
C LEU A 241 3.26 -13.76 -2.59
N THR A 242 4.18 -13.03 -3.22
CA THR A 242 5.49 -12.73 -2.62
C THR A 242 5.39 -11.82 -1.39
N PHE A 243 4.33 -11.00 -1.32
CA PHE A 243 4.08 -10.04 -0.24
C PHE A 243 3.11 -10.54 0.83
N MET A 244 2.27 -11.53 0.50
CA MET A 244 1.21 -12.00 1.39
C MET A 244 1.71 -12.93 2.49
N ASP A 245 1.25 -12.67 3.72
CA ASP A 245 1.48 -13.53 4.88
C ASP A 245 0.53 -14.73 4.91
N GLN A 246 -0.76 -14.51 4.67
CA GLN A 246 -1.76 -15.58 4.63
C GLN A 246 -1.87 -16.25 3.24
N VAL A 247 -2.29 -17.51 3.24
CA VAL A 247 -2.65 -18.24 2.02
C VAL A 247 -4.00 -17.71 1.52
N PRO A 248 -4.11 -17.19 0.29
CA PRO A 248 -5.40 -16.93 -0.33
C PRO A 248 -6.23 -18.21 -0.32
N LYS A 249 -7.50 -18.17 0.12
CA LYS A 249 -8.39 -19.35 0.14
C LYS A 249 -8.49 -20.00 -1.25
N SER A 250 -8.38 -19.19 -2.29
CA SER A 250 -8.35 -19.60 -3.70
C SER A 250 -7.17 -20.48 -4.09
N LEU A 251 -6.06 -20.44 -3.34
CA LEU A 251 -4.83 -21.16 -3.66
C LEU A 251 -5.04 -22.68 -3.71
N PHE A 252 -5.91 -23.23 -2.85
CA PHE A 252 -6.22 -24.66 -2.82
C PHE A 252 -6.98 -25.14 -4.07
N ALA A 253 -7.80 -24.27 -4.66
CA ALA A 253 -8.45 -24.55 -5.94
C ALA A 253 -7.44 -24.46 -7.11
N LEU A 254 -6.51 -23.49 -7.03
CA LEU A 254 -5.50 -23.23 -8.04
C LEU A 254 -4.40 -24.32 -8.13
N ASN A 255 -4.03 -24.92 -7.00
CA ASN A 255 -2.95 -25.92 -6.91
C ASN A 255 -3.21 -27.18 -7.75
N ARG A 256 -4.48 -27.51 -8.04
CA ARG A 256 -4.85 -28.64 -8.92
C ARG A 256 -4.76 -28.33 -10.42
N ALA A 257 -4.76 -27.04 -10.81
CA ALA A 257 -4.75 -26.59 -12.20
C ALA A 257 -3.38 -26.10 -12.69
N PHE A 258 -2.40 -25.95 -11.79
CA PHE A 258 -1.09 -25.38 -12.10
C PHE A 258 -0.14 -26.42 -12.70
N ALA A 259 -0.01 -26.41 -14.03
CA ALA A 259 1.06 -27.08 -14.75
C ALA A 259 2.10 -26.07 -15.21
N SER A 260 3.37 -26.48 -15.31
CA SER A 260 4.47 -25.67 -15.89
C SER A 260 4.09 -25.03 -17.24
N SER A 261 3.24 -25.70 -18.04
CA SER A 261 2.72 -25.22 -19.32
C SER A 261 1.90 -23.92 -19.21
N ALA A 262 1.08 -23.74 -18.18
CA ALA A 262 0.28 -22.52 -17.99
C ALA A 262 1.16 -21.30 -17.67
N MET A 263 2.25 -21.48 -16.92
CA MET A 263 3.20 -20.41 -16.61
C MET A 263 3.98 -19.97 -17.85
N HIS A 264 4.43 -20.92 -18.67
CA HIS A 264 5.08 -20.62 -19.95
C HIS A 264 4.14 -19.92 -20.92
N TYR A 265 2.87 -20.30 -20.92
CA TYR A 265 1.83 -19.60 -21.68
C TYR A 265 1.66 -18.17 -21.19
N ALA A 266 1.48 -17.97 -19.89
CA ALA A 266 1.26 -16.64 -19.31
C ALA A 266 2.45 -15.70 -19.56
N ALA A 267 3.68 -16.18 -19.36
CA ALA A 267 4.89 -15.40 -19.60
C ALA A 267 5.06 -14.97 -21.08
N ARG A 268 4.56 -15.76 -22.04
CA ARG A 268 4.60 -15.39 -23.48
C ARG A 268 3.52 -14.39 -23.86
N ASN A 269 2.42 -14.34 -23.10
CA ASN A 269 1.21 -13.64 -23.47
C ASN A 269 0.92 -12.38 -22.63
N SER A 270 1.61 -12.21 -21.51
CA SER A 270 1.59 -10.99 -20.70
C SER A 270 2.51 -9.92 -21.28
N PHE A 271 2.21 -8.66 -20.97
CA PHE A 271 3.13 -7.56 -21.26
C PHE A 271 4.34 -7.51 -20.30
N ILE A 272 4.35 -8.30 -19.22
CA ILE A 272 5.45 -8.36 -18.27
C ILE A 272 6.58 -9.23 -18.84
N CYS A 273 7.76 -8.63 -19.03
CA CYS A 273 8.95 -9.31 -19.56
C CYS A 273 9.72 -10.10 -18.48
N CYS A 274 9.04 -11.03 -17.81
CA CYS A 274 9.60 -11.92 -16.79
C CYS A 274 9.67 -13.38 -17.31
N PRO A 275 10.81 -14.08 -17.16
CA PRO A 275 10.92 -15.47 -17.58
C PRO A 275 9.98 -16.40 -16.80
N ALA A 276 9.38 -17.38 -17.49
CA ALA A 276 8.43 -18.33 -16.90
C ALA A 276 9.05 -19.17 -15.77
N GLU A 277 10.32 -19.54 -15.94
CA GLU A 277 11.10 -20.31 -14.99
C GLU A 277 11.34 -19.50 -13.70
N ILE A 278 11.60 -18.19 -13.83
CA ILE A 278 11.74 -17.29 -12.67
C ILE A 278 10.39 -17.14 -11.96
N LEU A 279 9.29 -16.95 -12.68
CA LEU A 279 7.94 -16.93 -12.09
C LEU A 279 7.62 -18.23 -11.34
N GLN A 280 7.98 -19.38 -11.92
CA GLN A 280 7.78 -20.70 -11.31
C GLN A 280 8.60 -20.83 -10.02
N ILE A 281 9.83 -20.29 -9.99
CA ILE A 281 10.65 -20.28 -8.79
C ILE A 281 10.02 -19.39 -7.72
N MET A 282 9.60 -18.17 -8.07
CA MET A 282 8.91 -17.24 -7.14
C MET A 282 7.67 -17.88 -6.51
N TRP A 283 6.84 -18.52 -7.33
CA TRP A 283 5.68 -19.29 -6.90
C TRP A 283 6.08 -20.39 -5.91
N SER A 284 7.05 -21.22 -6.30
CA SER A 284 7.50 -22.37 -5.49
C SER A 284 8.07 -21.93 -4.15
N THR A 285 8.82 -20.82 -4.12
CA THR A 285 9.30 -20.22 -2.87
C THR A 285 8.13 -19.76 -1.99
N ALA A 286 7.12 -19.10 -2.56
CA ALA A 286 5.94 -18.70 -1.79
C ALA A 286 5.16 -19.92 -1.26
N MET A 287 5.10 -21.04 -1.99
CA MET A 287 4.45 -22.28 -1.52
C MET A 287 5.20 -22.94 -0.38
N ILE A 288 6.53 -23.01 -0.45
CA ILE A 288 7.36 -23.57 0.63
C ILE A 288 7.09 -22.88 1.97
N LEU A 289 6.93 -21.56 1.94
CA LEU A 289 6.67 -20.76 3.15
C LEU A 289 5.27 -20.99 3.73
N LYS A 290 4.36 -21.57 2.95
CA LYS A 290 2.93 -21.71 3.26
C LYS A 290 2.53 -23.13 3.69
N ASP A 291 3.38 -24.13 3.44
CA ASP A 291 3.22 -25.47 4.01
C ASP A 291 3.50 -25.45 5.53
N GLN A 292 2.52 -25.85 6.35
CA GLN A 292 2.64 -25.91 7.82
C GLN A 292 3.85 -26.77 8.23
N PRO A 293 4.80 -26.24 9.03
CA PRO A 293 5.99 -26.99 9.39
C PRO A 293 5.63 -28.09 10.39
N THR A 294 5.80 -29.36 10.00
CA THR A 294 5.97 -30.44 10.97
C THR A 294 7.32 -30.29 11.68
N LEU A 295 7.51 -30.91 12.85
CA LEU A 295 8.75 -30.84 13.66
C LEU A 295 10.05 -31.22 12.89
N HIS A 296 9.96 -31.85 11.71
CA HIS A 296 11.08 -32.16 10.81
C HIS A 296 11.29 -31.13 9.66
N GLY A 297 10.50 -30.05 9.61
CA GLY A 297 10.31 -29.19 8.42
C GLY A 297 11.37 -28.13 8.13
N ILE A 298 12.22 -27.74 9.09
CA ILE A 298 13.20 -26.66 8.90
C ILE A 298 14.33 -27.06 7.93
N TYR A 299 14.83 -28.30 8.04
CA TYR A 299 15.85 -28.83 7.14
C TYR A 299 15.30 -29.01 5.70
N GLY A 300 14.09 -29.54 5.56
CA GLY A 300 13.43 -29.69 4.26
C GLY A 300 13.12 -28.36 3.58
N THR A 301 12.75 -27.32 4.34
CA THR A 301 12.51 -25.96 3.81
C THR A 301 13.79 -25.34 3.26
N THR A 302 14.90 -25.48 4.00
CA THR A 302 16.20 -24.94 3.60
C THR A 302 16.74 -25.63 2.35
N GLU A 303 16.63 -26.97 2.27
CA GLU A 303 17.05 -27.74 1.10
C GLU A 303 16.24 -27.38 -0.16
N LYS A 304 14.91 -27.32 -0.04
CA LYS A 304 14.02 -26.89 -1.13
C LYS A 304 14.36 -25.45 -1.57
N GLY A 305 14.58 -24.55 -0.61
CA GLY A 305 14.98 -23.17 -0.87
C GLY A 305 16.32 -23.05 -1.59
N LEU A 306 17.33 -23.84 -1.18
CA LEU A 306 18.63 -23.88 -1.83
C LEU A 306 18.53 -24.40 -3.27
N LYS A 307 17.74 -25.45 -3.51
CA LYS A 307 17.49 -25.94 -4.88
C LYS A 307 16.90 -24.86 -5.78
N LEU A 308 15.90 -24.13 -5.29
CA LEU A 308 15.30 -23.00 -6.00
C LEU A 308 16.31 -21.87 -6.25
N MET A 309 17.15 -21.55 -5.26
CA MET A 309 18.21 -20.55 -5.39
C MET A 309 19.23 -20.91 -6.48
N LEU A 310 19.69 -22.16 -6.49
CA LEU A 310 20.64 -22.63 -7.50
C LEU A 310 20.02 -22.60 -8.91
N ASN A 311 18.76 -23.03 -9.05
CA ASN A 311 18.04 -22.95 -10.33
C ASN A 311 17.89 -21.50 -10.81
N ALA A 312 17.63 -20.55 -9.91
CA ALA A 312 17.50 -19.13 -10.25
C ALA A 312 18.85 -18.57 -10.71
N ILE A 313 19.94 -18.84 -9.99
CA ILE A 313 21.30 -18.39 -10.36
C ILE A 313 21.73 -18.99 -11.70
N SER A 314 21.42 -20.25 -11.97
CA SER A 314 21.82 -20.94 -13.19
C SER A 314 20.93 -20.64 -14.41
N PHE A 315 19.89 -19.82 -14.26
CA PHE A 315 18.99 -19.49 -15.36
C PHE A 315 19.72 -18.69 -16.46
N ASP A 316 19.67 -19.20 -17.69
CA ASP A 316 20.36 -18.64 -18.85
C ASP A 316 19.55 -17.49 -19.48
N VAL A 317 19.71 -16.30 -18.92
CA VAL A 317 19.08 -15.06 -19.42
C VAL A 317 19.47 -14.75 -20.86
N PRO A 318 20.76 -14.83 -21.28
CA PRO A 318 21.14 -14.63 -22.68
C PRO A 318 20.34 -15.49 -23.66
N SER A 319 20.30 -16.81 -23.47
CA SER A 319 19.55 -17.70 -24.35
C SER A 319 18.04 -17.39 -24.34
N TRP A 320 17.47 -17.11 -23.17
CA TRP A 320 16.06 -16.70 -23.06
C TRP A 320 15.76 -15.38 -23.79
N SER A 321 16.65 -14.40 -23.70
CA SER A 321 16.50 -13.07 -24.31
C SER A 321 16.58 -13.09 -25.84
N CYS A 322 17.26 -14.08 -26.41
CA CYS A 322 17.30 -14.32 -27.86
C CYS A 322 16.09 -15.10 -28.37
N ASN A 323 15.45 -15.91 -27.52
CA ASN A 323 14.28 -16.70 -27.90
C ASN A 323 13.01 -15.82 -27.96
N ILE A 324 12.70 -15.27 -29.14
CA ILE A 324 11.50 -14.45 -29.41
C ILE A 324 10.48 -15.11 -30.34
N GLU A 325 10.83 -16.24 -30.97
CA GLU A 325 10.02 -16.85 -32.04
C GLU A 325 8.61 -17.23 -31.59
N ASN A 326 8.45 -17.57 -30.31
CA ASN A 326 7.18 -17.99 -29.72
C ASN A 326 6.42 -16.87 -28.99
N VAL A 327 6.94 -15.63 -29.00
CA VAL A 327 6.26 -14.48 -28.39
C VAL A 327 5.37 -13.83 -29.46
N PRO A 328 4.06 -13.64 -29.24
CA PRO A 328 3.19 -13.08 -30.28
C PRO A 328 3.51 -11.62 -30.64
N ARG A 329 3.28 -11.22 -31.91
CA ARG A 329 3.45 -9.83 -32.37
C ARG A 329 2.56 -8.88 -31.57
N GLY A 330 3.08 -7.72 -31.16
CA GLY A 330 2.46 -6.82 -30.17
C GLY A 330 2.81 -7.13 -28.71
N ARG A 331 3.39 -8.29 -28.44
CA ARG A 331 3.93 -8.71 -27.13
C ARG A 331 5.47 -8.79 -27.13
N GLN A 332 6.08 -8.70 -28.31
CA GLN A 332 7.52 -8.77 -28.52
C GLN A 332 8.20 -7.44 -28.24
N VAL A 333 9.03 -7.38 -27.19
CA VAL A 333 10.13 -6.42 -27.14
C VAL A 333 11.27 -6.99 -27.98
N THR A 334 11.46 -6.50 -29.20
CA THR A 334 12.44 -7.07 -30.14
C THR A 334 13.88 -6.68 -29.83
N ASP A 335 14.10 -5.70 -28.94
CA ASP A 335 15.43 -5.37 -28.46
C ASP A 335 15.92 -6.41 -27.44
N ILE A 336 16.83 -7.27 -27.90
CA ILE A 336 17.40 -8.36 -27.11
C ILE A 336 18.12 -7.83 -25.86
N ASN A 337 18.77 -6.67 -25.94
CA ASN A 337 19.49 -6.09 -24.79
C ASN A 337 18.52 -5.63 -23.70
N SER A 338 17.46 -4.91 -24.08
CA SER A 338 16.36 -4.55 -23.17
C SER A 338 15.75 -5.79 -22.51
N ARG A 339 15.44 -6.84 -23.30
CA ARG A 339 14.96 -8.12 -22.76
C ARG A 339 15.94 -8.73 -21.77
N ALA A 340 17.22 -8.81 -22.11
CA ALA A 340 18.25 -9.37 -21.24
C ALA A 340 18.33 -8.62 -19.91
N HIS A 341 18.35 -7.28 -19.93
CA HIS A 341 18.29 -6.49 -18.70
C HIS A 341 17.03 -6.78 -17.88
N SER A 342 15.85 -6.85 -18.50
CA SER A 342 14.62 -7.24 -17.80
C SER A 342 14.75 -8.63 -17.15
N GLY A 343 15.23 -9.62 -17.91
CA GLY A 343 15.46 -10.99 -17.42
C GLY A 343 16.40 -11.04 -16.22
N TYR A 344 17.54 -10.33 -16.28
CA TYR A 344 18.49 -10.25 -15.17
C TYR A 344 17.89 -9.55 -13.93
N THR A 345 17.12 -8.47 -14.10
CA THR A 345 16.48 -7.81 -12.95
C THR A 345 15.51 -8.75 -12.23
N HIS A 346 14.68 -9.50 -12.97
CA HIS A 346 13.78 -10.49 -12.39
C HIS A 346 14.53 -11.65 -11.73
N GLN A 347 15.56 -12.19 -12.39
CA GLN A 347 16.40 -13.26 -11.85
C GLN A 347 17.04 -12.84 -10.51
N MET A 348 17.71 -11.69 -10.47
CA MET A 348 18.41 -11.22 -9.29
C MET A 348 17.44 -10.84 -8.15
N ALA A 349 16.32 -10.20 -8.48
CA ALA A 349 15.28 -9.91 -7.50
C ALA A 349 14.64 -11.20 -6.94
N CYS A 350 14.46 -12.23 -7.76
CA CYS A 350 14.01 -13.55 -7.31
C CYS A 350 15.03 -14.21 -6.36
N CYS A 351 16.32 -14.17 -6.68
CA CYS A 351 17.38 -14.66 -5.80
C CYS A 351 17.36 -13.93 -4.43
N LEU A 352 17.24 -12.60 -4.45
CA LEU A 352 17.10 -11.82 -3.21
C LEU A 352 15.83 -12.20 -2.45
N TYR A 353 14.69 -12.32 -3.13
CA TYR A 353 13.44 -12.78 -2.51
C TYR A 353 13.63 -14.12 -1.78
N ILE A 354 14.29 -15.12 -2.40
CA ILE A 354 14.59 -16.41 -1.75
C ILE A 354 15.44 -16.23 -0.49
N LEU A 355 16.50 -15.41 -0.54
CA LEU A 355 17.37 -15.14 0.60
C LEU A 355 16.62 -14.52 1.78
N TYR A 356 15.63 -13.69 1.51
CA TYR A 356 14.83 -13.02 2.53
C TYR A 356 13.66 -13.86 3.03
N ALA A 357 13.07 -14.64 2.14
CA ALA A 357 12.01 -15.60 2.45
C ALA A 357 12.53 -16.77 3.29
N ILE A 358 13.71 -17.30 2.94
CA ILE A 358 14.31 -18.48 3.57
C ILE A 358 15.76 -18.14 3.98
N PRO A 359 15.96 -17.40 5.09
CA PRO A 359 17.28 -16.90 5.49
C PRO A 359 18.35 -17.97 5.70
N SER A 360 17.96 -19.20 6.03
CA SER A 360 18.86 -20.34 6.23
C SER A 360 19.63 -20.74 4.97
N VAL A 361 19.14 -20.40 3.76
CA VAL A 361 19.83 -20.66 2.49
C VAL A 361 21.19 -19.97 2.42
N ARG A 362 21.35 -18.80 3.07
CA ARG A 362 22.61 -18.03 3.08
C ARG A 362 23.82 -18.85 3.50
N ARG A 363 23.65 -19.81 4.41
CA ARG A 363 24.74 -20.64 4.96
C ARG A 363 25.41 -21.55 3.92
N PHE A 364 24.76 -21.76 2.77
CA PHE A 364 25.21 -22.66 1.71
C PHE A 364 25.71 -21.94 0.47
N LEU A 365 25.75 -20.60 0.50
CA LEU A 365 26.19 -19.78 -0.62
C LEU A 365 27.56 -19.16 -0.32
N PRO A 366 28.35 -18.84 -1.36
CA PRO A 366 29.58 -18.09 -1.20
C PRO A 366 29.36 -16.76 -0.47
N GLU A 367 30.34 -16.36 0.33
CA GLU A 367 30.34 -15.04 0.97
C GLU A 367 30.30 -13.93 -0.10
N GLY A 368 29.58 -12.84 0.15
CA GLY A 368 29.43 -11.75 -0.83
C GLY A 368 28.35 -11.97 -1.90
N THR A 369 27.69 -13.14 -1.95
CA THR A 369 26.65 -13.44 -2.95
C THR A 369 25.51 -12.41 -2.91
N GLU A 370 25.04 -12.04 -1.71
CA GLU A 370 23.93 -11.10 -1.56
C GLU A 370 24.29 -9.69 -2.07
N GLN A 371 25.49 -9.21 -1.75
CA GLN A 371 26.00 -7.91 -2.20
C GLN A 371 26.15 -7.88 -3.73
N SER A 372 26.63 -8.98 -4.32
CA SER A 372 26.77 -9.12 -5.77
C SER A 372 25.41 -9.08 -6.47
N LEU A 373 24.41 -9.77 -5.93
CA LEU A 373 23.03 -9.72 -6.43
C LEU A 373 22.42 -8.32 -6.34
N GLN A 374 22.64 -7.61 -5.23
CA GLN A 374 22.15 -6.22 -5.08
C GLN A 374 22.80 -5.28 -6.10
N ALA A 375 24.13 -5.34 -6.24
CA ALA A 375 24.87 -4.51 -7.17
C ALA A 375 24.46 -4.78 -8.63
N GLY A 376 24.33 -6.05 -9.01
CA GLY A 376 23.86 -6.46 -10.33
C GLY A 376 22.42 -6.01 -10.61
N LEU A 377 21.51 -6.16 -9.64
CA LEU A 377 20.11 -5.72 -9.78
C LEU A 377 20.05 -4.21 -10.05
N MET A 378 20.81 -3.41 -9.28
CA MET A 378 20.88 -1.97 -9.48
C MET A 378 21.50 -1.60 -10.84
N CYS A 379 22.53 -2.33 -11.29
CA CYS A 379 23.14 -2.13 -12.60
C CYS A 379 22.11 -2.30 -13.72
N HIS A 380 21.40 -3.44 -13.75
CA HIS A 380 20.42 -3.72 -14.80
C HIS A 380 19.19 -2.81 -14.72
N LEU A 381 18.73 -2.44 -13.53
CA LEU A 381 17.65 -1.45 -13.37
C LEU A 381 18.05 -0.09 -13.95
N ARG A 382 19.31 0.34 -13.80
CA ARG A 382 19.81 1.60 -14.39
C ARG A 382 19.90 1.55 -15.91
N SER A 383 20.14 0.39 -16.50
CA SER A 383 20.18 0.21 -17.95
C SER A 383 18.80 0.27 -18.61
N ILE A 384 17.73 -0.02 -17.87
CA ILE A 384 16.34 0.13 -18.34
C ILE A 384 15.92 1.59 -18.13
N THR A 385 16.06 2.41 -19.17
CA THR A 385 15.69 3.85 -19.15
C THR A 385 14.18 4.04 -19.26
N ASP A 386 13.68 5.27 -19.10
CA ASP A 386 12.24 5.56 -19.10
C ASP A 386 11.60 5.34 -20.47
N GLU A 387 12.40 5.42 -21.53
CA GLU A 387 12.00 5.16 -22.91
C GLU A 387 12.01 3.66 -23.26
N ASP A 388 12.55 2.82 -22.37
CA ASP A 388 12.57 1.37 -22.56
C ASP A 388 11.15 0.79 -22.37
N PRO A 389 10.64 -0.04 -23.30
CA PRO A 389 9.32 -0.69 -23.15
C PRO A 389 9.15 -1.49 -21.84
N ASN A 390 10.24 -2.03 -21.30
CA ASN A 390 10.27 -2.79 -20.05
C ASN A 390 10.39 -1.90 -18.79
N PHE A 391 10.45 -0.57 -18.95
CA PHE A 391 10.51 0.33 -17.81
C PHE A 391 9.30 0.16 -16.90
N LYS A 392 8.08 0.19 -17.46
CA LYS A 392 6.84 0.04 -16.69
C LYS A 392 6.64 -1.37 -16.13
N THR A 393 7.34 -2.39 -16.64
CA THR A 393 7.22 -3.79 -16.18
C THR A 393 8.24 -4.16 -15.10
N SER A 394 9.29 -3.35 -14.94
CA SER A 394 10.34 -3.56 -13.94
C SER A 394 9.95 -3.10 -12.51
N PHE A 395 8.66 -2.89 -12.23
CA PHE A 395 8.19 -2.39 -10.92
C PHE A 395 8.49 -3.36 -9.77
N TRP A 396 8.29 -4.67 -9.95
CA TRP A 396 8.53 -5.65 -8.89
C TRP A 396 10.02 -5.77 -8.55
N PRO A 397 10.95 -5.92 -9.53
CA PRO A 397 12.38 -5.85 -9.25
C PRO A 397 12.83 -4.51 -8.64
N THR A 398 12.23 -3.40 -9.07
CA THR A 398 12.51 -2.06 -8.49
C THR A 398 12.10 -2.01 -7.02
N PHE A 399 10.94 -2.55 -6.66
CA PHE A 399 10.49 -2.66 -5.28
C PHE A 399 11.44 -3.55 -4.45
N VAL A 400 11.84 -4.72 -4.96
CA VAL A 400 12.78 -5.61 -4.24
C VAL A 400 14.12 -4.93 -3.98
N ALA A 401 14.65 -4.20 -4.97
CA ALA A 401 15.86 -3.38 -4.78
C ALA A 401 15.66 -2.33 -3.68
N GLY A 402 14.50 -1.67 -3.67
CA GLY A 402 14.13 -0.65 -2.69
C GLY A 402 14.02 -1.20 -1.29
N ALA A 403 13.27 -2.29 -1.14
CA ALA A 403 13.03 -2.95 0.13
C ALA A 403 14.35 -3.46 0.75
N GLN A 404 15.30 -3.82 -0.12
CA GLN A 404 16.58 -4.34 0.29
C GLN A 404 17.59 -3.28 0.69
N THR A 405 17.66 -2.17 -0.05
CA THR A 405 18.73 -1.20 0.13
C THR A 405 18.69 -0.47 1.48
N ARG A 406 19.88 -0.25 2.04
CA ARG A 406 20.10 0.62 3.22
C ARG A 406 20.79 1.93 2.85
N ASP A 407 21.23 2.07 1.61
CA ASP A 407 21.92 3.26 1.14
C ASP A 407 20.90 4.36 0.82
N ALA A 408 21.03 5.51 1.49
CA ALA A 408 20.07 6.61 1.35
C ALA A 408 20.00 7.14 -0.10
N ASN A 409 21.12 7.16 -0.82
CA ASN A 409 21.14 7.61 -2.22
C ASN A 409 20.39 6.65 -3.14
N GLN A 410 20.55 5.34 -2.92
CA GLN A 410 19.77 4.32 -3.61
C GLN A 410 18.28 4.40 -3.26
N GLN A 411 17.91 4.62 -1.99
CA GLN A 411 16.51 4.81 -1.60
C GLN A 411 15.87 5.99 -2.35
N VAL A 412 16.57 7.12 -2.46
CA VAL A 412 16.14 8.28 -3.24
C VAL A 412 15.98 7.94 -4.72
N TRP A 413 16.98 7.29 -5.33
CA TRP A 413 16.93 6.90 -6.74
C TRP A 413 15.80 5.90 -7.05
N ILE A 414 15.59 4.91 -6.18
CA ILE A 414 14.54 3.90 -6.34
C ILE A 414 13.17 4.54 -6.20
N LYS A 415 13.00 5.41 -5.20
CA LYS A 415 11.78 6.20 -5.05
C LYS A 415 11.52 6.98 -6.33
N ASP A 416 12.47 7.80 -6.79
CA ASP A 416 12.33 8.55 -8.05
C ASP A 416 11.99 7.67 -9.26
N ARG A 417 12.62 6.51 -9.40
CA ARG A 417 12.31 5.55 -10.46
C ARG A 417 10.86 5.06 -10.39
N MET A 418 10.38 4.62 -9.22
CA MET A 418 9.00 4.16 -9.05
C MET A 418 7.99 5.28 -9.28
N ILE A 419 8.35 6.49 -8.92
CA ILE A 419 7.58 7.71 -9.20
C ILE A 419 7.44 7.93 -10.71
N ARG A 420 8.51 7.75 -11.48
CA ARG A 420 8.48 7.83 -12.95
C ARG A 420 7.70 6.66 -13.57
N GLN A 421 7.78 5.46 -12.99
CA GLN A 421 6.93 4.33 -13.39
C GLN A 421 5.44 4.64 -13.17
N LEU A 422 5.10 5.23 -12.02
CA LEU A 422 3.73 5.63 -11.70
C LEU A 422 3.18 6.68 -12.69
N ARG A 423 4.01 7.62 -13.16
CA ARG A 423 3.59 8.59 -14.20
C ARG A 423 3.24 7.91 -15.52
N LEU A 424 4.02 6.90 -15.91
CA LEU A 424 3.82 6.16 -17.16
C LEU A 424 2.68 5.15 -17.05
N PHE A 425 2.42 4.65 -15.84
CA PHE A 425 1.48 3.60 -15.53
C PHE A 425 0.82 3.90 -14.17
N PRO A 426 -0.19 4.79 -14.10
CA PRO A 426 -0.80 5.28 -12.87
C PRO A 426 -1.74 4.26 -12.23
N TRP A 427 -1.19 3.09 -11.91
CA TRP A 427 -1.88 2.03 -11.20
C TRP A 427 -1.72 2.27 -9.71
N GLY A 428 -2.83 2.14 -8.99
CA GLY A 428 -2.92 2.47 -7.58
C GLY A 428 -1.87 1.72 -6.73
N PHE A 429 -1.48 0.52 -7.14
CA PHE A 429 -0.59 -0.34 -6.36
C PHE A 429 0.82 0.21 -6.27
N LEU A 430 1.23 1.04 -7.23
CA LEU A 430 2.53 1.71 -7.20
C LEU A 430 2.57 2.79 -6.12
N TYR A 431 1.44 3.46 -5.82
CA TYR A 431 1.37 4.36 -4.67
C TYR A 431 1.59 3.57 -3.37
N THR A 432 0.87 2.46 -3.21
CA THR A 432 1.01 1.58 -2.04
C THR A 432 2.44 1.06 -1.93
N ALA A 433 3.04 0.61 -3.03
CA ALA A 433 4.41 0.11 -3.03
C ALA A 433 5.44 1.18 -2.60
N ILE A 434 5.28 2.44 -3.04
CA ILE A 434 6.15 3.55 -2.61
C ILE A 434 5.95 3.85 -1.11
N GLU A 435 4.70 3.91 -0.63
CA GLU A 435 4.38 4.08 0.80
C GLU A 435 4.98 2.94 1.64
N THR A 436 4.90 1.71 1.13
CA THR A 436 5.46 0.51 1.73
C THR A 436 6.98 0.53 1.79
N LEU A 437 7.68 1.01 0.75
CA LEU A 437 9.14 1.18 0.80
C LEU A 437 9.55 2.17 1.89
N GLN A 438 8.85 3.30 1.98
CA GLN A 438 9.10 4.28 3.04
C GLN A 438 8.82 3.71 4.43
N LEU A 439 7.82 2.83 4.56
CA LEU A 439 7.59 2.08 5.79
C LEU A 439 8.77 1.16 6.13
N ILE A 440 9.24 0.36 5.16
CA ILE A 440 10.38 -0.56 5.33
C ILE A 440 11.62 0.22 5.77
N TRP A 441 11.95 1.33 5.11
CA TRP A 441 13.12 2.14 5.46
C TRP A 441 13.02 2.72 6.88
N ARG A 442 11.85 3.24 7.27
CA ARG A 442 11.63 3.73 8.64
C ARG A 442 11.75 2.64 9.69
N ARG A 443 11.11 1.49 9.47
CA ARG A 443 11.17 0.33 10.39
C ARG A 443 12.60 -0.17 10.55
N ARG A 444 13.38 -0.29 9.47
CA ARG A 444 14.78 -0.76 9.52
C ARG A 444 15.76 0.25 10.15
N ASN A 445 15.40 1.54 10.20
CA ASN A 445 16.18 2.51 10.98
C ASN A 445 16.03 2.31 12.49
N VAL A 446 14.86 1.82 12.94
CA VAL A 446 14.57 1.56 14.36
C VAL A 446 14.94 0.13 14.77
N GLN A 447 14.70 -0.84 13.88
CA GLN A 447 14.93 -2.27 14.08
C GLN A 447 15.81 -2.83 12.94
N PRO A 448 17.13 -2.61 12.98
CA PRO A 448 18.05 -2.98 11.91
C PRO A 448 18.08 -4.49 11.62
N GLU A 449 17.75 -5.31 12.61
CA GLU A 449 17.71 -6.77 12.53
C GLU A 449 16.57 -7.31 11.67
N LEU A 450 15.48 -6.55 11.52
CA LEU A 450 14.35 -6.98 10.70
C LEU A 450 14.68 -6.90 9.21
N ASN A 451 14.30 -7.96 8.50
CA ASN A 451 14.25 -7.92 7.05
C ASN A 451 12.90 -7.39 6.55
N TRP A 452 12.88 -6.92 5.30
CA TRP A 452 11.70 -6.28 4.73
C TRP A 452 10.49 -7.22 4.63
N LEU A 453 10.67 -8.52 4.37
CA LEU A 453 9.54 -9.46 4.37
C LEU A 453 8.96 -9.65 5.76
N GLN A 454 9.77 -9.66 6.82
CA GLN A 454 9.28 -9.69 8.20
C GLN A 454 8.48 -8.42 8.53
N ILE A 455 8.90 -7.26 8.03
CA ILE A 455 8.16 -6.00 8.19
C ILE A 455 6.82 -6.05 7.46
N LEU A 456 6.78 -6.61 6.23
CA LEU A 456 5.54 -6.71 5.45
C LEU A 456 4.58 -7.79 5.93
N ARG A 457 5.10 -8.90 6.43
CA ARG A 457 4.33 -10.05 6.93
C ARG A 457 3.94 -9.92 8.39
N ASN A 458 4.57 -8.98 9.09
CA ASN A 458 4.10 -8.49 10.39
C ASN A 458 3.72 -7.00 10.29
N PRO A 459 2.70 -6.66 9.46
CA PRO A 459 2.20 -5.30 9.32
C PRO A 459 1.40 -4.86 10.56
N GLU A 460 1.27 -5.72 11.57
CA GLU A 460 0.53 -5.51 12.82
C GLU A 460 1.21 -4.56 13.82
N SER A 461 2.04 -3.60 13.38
CA SER A 461 2.09 -2.40 14.22
C SER A 461 0.84 -1.61 13.88
N ILE A 462 -0.11 -1.68 14.81
CA ILE A 462 -1.25 -0.77 14.89
C ILE A 462 -0.82 0.69 14.64
N LEU A 463 0.42 1.02 15.02
CA LEU A 463 1.06 2.30 14.77
C LEU A 463 1.25 2.61 13.30
N ASP A 464 1.61 1.68 12.42
CA ASP A 464 1.93 1.96 11.00
C ASP A 464 0.71 2.26 10.14
N ASN A 465 -0.40 1.60 10.46
CA ASN A 465 -1.67 1.81 9.80
C ASN A 465 -2.48 2.96 10.41
N ALA A 466 -1.96 3.55 11.50
CA ALA A 466 -2.55 4.71 12.12
C ALA A 466 -2.55 5.91 11.16
N ARG A 467 -3.66 6.65 11.14
CA ARG A 467 -3.86 7.77 10.21
C ARG A 467 -4.66 8.92 10.82
N ILE A 468 -4.36 10.12 10.39
CA ILE A 468 -5.13 11.33 10.71
C ILE A 468 -5.69 11.85 9.40
N ALA A 469 -6.99 12.13 9.36
CA ALA A 469 -7.66 12.64 8.18
C ALA A 469 -7.17 14.07 7.85
N PRO A 470 -6.97 14.43 6.57
CA PRO A 470 -6.48 15.75 6.18
C PRO A 470 -7.28 16.93 6.77
N GLU A 471 -8.60 16.75 6.94
CA GLU A 471 -9.53 17.74 7.48
C GLU A 471 -9.22 18.12 8.94
N ILE A 472 -8.48 17.28 9.67
CA ILE A 472 -7.97 17.60 11.00
C ILE A 472 -6.86 18.64 10.93
N PHE A 473 -5.95 18.51 9.96
CA PHE A 473 -4.87 19.48 9.75
C PHE A 473 -5.40 20.78 9.12
N GLU A 474 -6.49 20.73 8.36
CA GLU A 474 -7.20 21.94 7.94
C GLU A 474 -7.78 22.71 9.14
N LEU A 475 -8.34 21.99 10.11
CA LEU A 475 -8.86 22.57 11.35
C LEU A 475 -7.75 23.09 12.26
N ARG A 476 -6.64 22.33 12.38
CA ARG A 476 -5.53 22.65 13.27
C ARG A 476 -4.19 22.22 12.66
N PRO A 477 -3.53 23.10 11.86
CA PRO A 477 -2.35 22.73 11.07
C PRO A 477 -1.13 22.27 11.88
N ASP A 478 -0.99 22.74 13.11
CA ASP A 478 0.09 22.40 14.04
C ASP A 478 -0.21 21.20 14.94
N TYR A 479 -1.30 20.49 14.68
CA TYR A 479 -1.63 19.25 15.39
C TYR A 479 -0.65 18.12 15.05
N ARG A 480 -0.25 17.39 16.10
CA ARG A 480 0.47 16.13 16.01
C ARG A 480 -0.10 15.13 17.00
N ALA A 481 0.05 13.84 16.71
CA ALA A 481 -0.26 12.78 17.66
C ALA A 481 0.96 11.85 17.78
N LEU A 482 1.43 11.60 19.00
CA LEU A 482 2.42 10.56 19.25
C LEU A 482 1.70 9.34 19.81
N LEU A 483 1.79 8.22 19.10
CA LEU A 483 1.19 6.96 19.47
C LEU A 483 2.24 6.05 20.09
N VAL A 484 1.97 5.45 21.26
CA VAL A 484 2.86 4.49 21.91
C VAL A 484 2.14 3.15 22.04
N GLN A 485 2.67 2.09 21.44
CA GLN A 485 2.25 0.71 21.66
C GLN A 485 3.15 0.09 22.73
N ALA A 486 2.54 -0.49 23.76
CA ALA A 486 3.22 -1.25 24.80
C ALA A 486 2.61 -2.64 24.94
N GLU A 487 3.44 -3.67 25.07
CA GLU A 487 3.02 -5.07 25.18
C GLU A 487 3.80 -5.81 26.25
N GLY A 488 3.22 -6.89 26.79
CA GLY A 488 3.84 -7.68 27.85
C GLY A 488 3.79 -7.00 29.22
N ILE A 489 2.83 -6.08 29.40
CA ILE A 489 2.62 -5.39 30.68
C ILE A 489 2.04 -6.40 31.68
N PRO A 490 2.62 -6.53 32.89
CA PRO A 490 2.02 -7.36 33.92
C PRO A 490 0.67 -6.77 34.35
N PRO A 491 -0.40 -7.57 34.50
CA PRO A 491 -1.65 -7.07 35.05
C PRO A 491 -1.45 -6.63 36.52
N GLY A 492 -2.26 -5.69 36.98
CA GLY A 492 -2.31 -5.28 38.38
C GLY A 492 -3.01 -3.95 38.62
N PRO A 493 -3.55 -3.76 39.84
CA PRO A 493 -4.15 -2.50 40.28
C PRO A 493 -3.08 -1.43 40.50
N SER A 494 -3.52 -0.21 40.82
CA SER A 494 -2.67 0.86 41.32
C SER A 494 -1.77 0.36 42.47
N ASP A 495 -0.52 0.83 42.48
CA ASP A 495 0.53 0.43 43.41
C ASP A 495 1.29 1.63 43.96
N ALA A 496 2.25 1.39 44.86
CA ALA A 496 3.03 2.46 45.49
C ALA A 496 3.83 3.30 44.48
N SER A 497 4.26 2.70 43.36
CA SER A 497 5.01 3.39 42.31
C SER A 497 4.12 4.36 41.54
N SER A 498 2.96 3.89 41.09
CA SER A 498 1.98 4.74 40.39
C SER A 498 1.39 5.83 41.30
N GLU A 499 1.15 5.55 42.58
CA GLU A 499 0.73 6.56 43.56
C GLU A 499 1.81 7.63 43.78
N ALA A 500 3.10 7.26 43.84
CA ALA A 500 4.20 8.21 43.96
C ALA A 500 4.25 9.16 42.74
N MET A 501 4.07 8.64 41.53
CA MET A 501 4.00 9.45 40.32
C MET A 501 2.82 10.42 40.34
N LEU A 502 1.64 10.00 40.80
CA LEU A 502 0.49 10.88 40.95
C LEU A 502 0.76 12.03 41.93
N ARG A 503 1.40 11.75 43.07
CA ARG A 503 1.73 12.78 44.07
C ARG A 503 2.74 13.80 43.54
N GLU A 504 3.80 13.33 42.87
CA GLU A 504 4.77 14.22 42.21
C GLU A 504 4.07 15.13 41.19
N ALA A 505 3.18 14.56 40.39
CA ALA A 505 2.41 15.30 39.38
C ALA A 505 1.45 16.32 40.02
N GLU A 506 0.80 16.00 41.14
CA GLU A 506 -0.03 16.91 41.91
C GLU A 506 0.76 18.09 42.48
N GLU A 507 1.96 17.84 43.02
CA GLU A 507 2.86 18.90 43.52
C GLU A 507 3.34 19.81 42.39
N HIS A 508 3.68 19.23 41.24
CA HIS A 508 4.04 19.98 40.04
C HIS A 508 2.90 20.90 39.59
N VAL A 509 1.67 20.38 39.50
CA VAL A 509 0.48 21.18 39.12
C VAL A 509 0.20 22.30 40.13
N LYS A 510 0.29 22.04 41.43
CA LYS A 510 0.13 23.08 42.47
C LYS A 510 1.15 24.21 42.31
N THR A 511 2.39 23.85 41.99
CA THR A 511 3.45 24.84 41.72
C THR A 511 3.12 25.65 40.48
N LEU A 512 2.73 24.99 39.38
CA LEU A 512 2.40 25.63 38.11
C LEU A 512 1.22 26.62 38.25
N THR A 513 0.17 26.21 38.96
CA THR A 513 -1.08 26.98 39.15
C THR A 513 -0.99 28.04 40.25
N SER A 514 0.09 28.07 41.02
CA SER A 514 0.32 29.13 42.02
C SER A 514 0.55 30.51 41.40
N THR A 515 0.97 30.56 40.13
CA THR A 515 1.37 31.80 39.44
C THR A 515 0.40 32.22 38.33
N GLN A 516 -0.45 31.31 37.84
CA GLN A 516 -1.32 31.55 36.71
C GLN A 516 -2.59 30.69 36.77
N SER A 517 -3.70 31.20 36.24
CA SER A 517 -4.95 30.43 36.15
C SER A 517 -4.79 29.25 35.18
N VAL A 518 -5.41 28.10 35.51
CA VAL A 518 -5.38 26.88 34.69
C VAL A 518 -5.76 27.14 33.23
N ILE A 519 -6.75 27.99 32.98
CA ILE A 519 -7.22 28.27 31.61
C ILE A 519 -6.26 29.13 30.79
N GLU A 520 -5.29 29.78 31.43
CA GLU A 520 -4.29 30.64 30.80
C GLU A 520 -2.97 29.89 30.59
N LEU A 521 -2.82 28.68 31.14
CA LEU A 521 -1.67 27.82 30.85
C LEU A 521 -1.59 27.59 29.33
N PRO A 522 -0.43 27.83 28.68
CA PRO A 522 -0.36 27.94 27.22
C PRO A 522 -0.92 26.72 26.47
N HIS A 523 -0.63 25.51 26.93
CA HIS A 523 -1.11 24.27 26.32
C HIS A 523 -2.63 24.09 26.47
N ILE A 524 -3.19 24.42 27.64
CA ILE A 524 -4.63 24.39 27.88
C ILE A 524 -5.34 25.45 27.04
N ALA A 525 -4.80 26.67 26.97
CA ALA A 525 -5.34 27.74 26.14
C ALA A 525 -5.38 27.33 24.65
N ALA A 526 -4.31 26.73 24.13
CA ALA A 526 -4.25 26.22 22.75
C ALA A 526 -5.36 25.18 22.48
N TRP A 527 -5.57 24.24 23.39
CA TRP A 527 -6.66 23.26 23.27
C TRP A 527 -8.04 23.89 23.36
N ARG A 528 -8.24 24.90 24.20
CA ARG A 528 -9.52 25.62 24.27
C ARG A 528 -9.84 26.34 22.96
N GLU A 529 -8.84 26.93 22.30
CA GLU A 529 -9.01 27.50 20.96
C GLU A 529 -9.33 26.43 19.91
N ALA A 530 -8.65 25.28 19.94
CA ALA A 530 -8.99 24.15 19.06
C ALA A 530 -10.45 23.70 19.25
N TYR A 531 -10.93 23.60 20.49
CA TYR A 531 -12.31 23.24 20.80
C TYR A 531 -13.33 24.25 20.29
N LYS A 532 -13.05 25.55 20.41
CA LYS A 532 -13.89 26.61 19.82
C LYS A 532 -13.95 26.49 18.29
N ALA A 533 -12.82 26.16 17.64
CA ALA A 533 -12.72 26.09 16.19
C ALA A 533 -13.65 25.04 15.54
N PHE A 534 -13.99 23.95 16.25
CA PHE A 534 -14.99 22.98 15.80
C PHE A 534 -16.37 23.14 16.47
N GLY A 535 -16.63 24.27 17.13
CA GLY A 535 -17.93 24.61 17.69
C GLY A 535 -18.23 24.01 19.08
N ALA A 536 -17.27 23.35 19.71
CA ALA A 536 -17.43 22.87 21.09
C ALA A 536 -17.30 24.03 22.09
N LYS A 537 -17.85 23.81 23.29
CA LYS A 537 -17.76 24.74 24.42
C LYS A 537 -16.76 24.18 25.44
N PRO A 538 -15.50 24.67 25.48
CA PRO A 538 -14.44 24.08 26.30
C PRO A 538 -14.80 23.99 27.79
N GLN A 539 -15.59 24.94 28.31
CA GLN A 539 -16.07 24.92 29.69
C GLN A 539 -17.01 23.74 30.03
N ARG A 540 -17.73 23.21 29.03
CA ARG A 540 -18.64 22.06 29.17
C ARG A 540 -17.98 20.74 28.78
N THR A 541 -17.06 20.79 27.82
CA THR A 541 -16.35 19.63 27.28
C THR A 541 -14.85 19.87 27.36
N ARG A 542 -14.29 19.79 28.57
CA ARG A 542 -12.86 20.04 28.81
C ARG A 542 -12.04 18.89 28.24
N ASN A 543 -10.92 19.18 27.57
CA ASN A 543 -9.95 18.12 27.25
C ASN A 543 -9.41 17.47 28.54
N SER A 544 -8.84 16.27 28.42
CA SER A 544 -8.36 15.49 29.56
C SER A 544 -7.34 16.25 30.42
N LEU A 545 -6.40 16.98 29.80
CA LEU A 545 -5.42 17.80 30.52
C LEU A 545 -6.10 18.88 31.40
N GLU A 546 -6.97 19.73 30.83
CA GLU A 546 -7.67 20.76 31.60
C GLU A 546 -8.51 20.14 32.73
N ALA A 547 -9.17 19.01 32.47
CA ALA A 547 -9.99 18.32 33.45
C ALA A 547 -9.15 17.78 34.63
N LEU A 548 -7.99 17.18 34.35
CA LEU A 548 -7.08 16.64 35.36
C LEU A 548 -6.42 17.77 36.16
N THR A 549 -5.90 18.81 35.51
CA THR A 549 -5.27 19.95 36.18
C THR A 549 -6.24 20.64 37.16
N LEU A 550 -7.49 20.87 36.75
CA LEU A 550 -8.52 21.43 37.65
C LEU A 550 -8.93 20.51 38.81
N ARG A 551 -8.66 19.21 38.70
CA ARG A 551 -9.03 18.23 39.73
C ARG A 551 -8.03 18.22 40.88
N VAL A 552 -6.77 18.58 40.62
CA VAL A 552 -5.70 18.64 41.63
C VAL A 552 -6.14 19.50 42.83
N ASP A 553 -6.68 20.69 42.57
CA ASP A 553 -7.15 21.61 43.64
C ASP A 553 -8.44 21.14 44.33
N LYS A 554 -9.18 20.20 43.73
CA LYS A 554 -10.48 19.72 44.22
C LYS A 554 -10.43 18.39 44.96
N GLY A 555 -9.26 17.76 45.02
CA GLY A 555 -9.10 16.44 45.65
C GLY A 555 -8.06 15.54 45.01
N GLY A 556 -7.13 16.09 44.21
CA GLY A 556 -6.08 15.33 43.56
C GLY A 556 -6.48 14.66 42.24
N LEU A 557 -5.50 14.03 41.61
CA LEU A 557 -5.68 13.20 40.42
C LEU A 557 -6.48 11.93 40.76
N PRO A 558 -7.25 11.36 39.81
CA PRO A 558 -7.97 10.13 40.06
C PRO A 558 -7.00 8.94 40.18
N ARG A 559 -7.22 8.06 41.16
CA ARG A 559 -6.57 6.75 41.28
C ARG A 559 -7.52 5.72 40.70
N VAL A 560 -7.24 5.22 39.49
CA VAL A 560 -8.17 4.38 38.72
C VAL A 560 -7.63 2.97 38.58
N ASN A 561 -6.46 2.85 37.97
CA ASN A 561 -5.65 1.64 37.82
C ASN A 561 -4.23 2.05 37.51
N ARG A 562 -3.26 1.17 37.70
CA ARG A 562 -1.83 1.49 37.55
C ARG A 562 -1.48 2.20 36.25
N LEU A 563 -1.99 1.71 35.12
CA LEU A 563 -1.69 2.29 33.81
C LEU A 563 -2.29 3.68 33.66
N THR A 564 -3.53 3.86 34.14
CA THR A 564 -4.23 5.13 34.13
C THR A 564 -3.55 6.17 35.03
N ASP A 565 -3.08 5.72 36.17
CA ASP A 565 -2.38 6.57 37.13
C ASP A 565 -1.03 7.07 36.55
N ILE A 566 -0.25 6.15 35.95
CA ILE A 566 1.01 6.48 35.27
C ILE A 566 0.78 7.51 34.17
N TYR A 567 -0.16 7.25 33.25
CA TYR A 567 -0.35 8.13 32.10
C TYR A 567 -0.96 9.48 32.50
N ASN A 568 -1.84 9.52 33.51
CA ASN A 568 -2.42 10.77 34.03
C ASN A 568 -1.36 11.64 34.72
N ALA A 569 -0.46 11.03 35.50
CA ALA A 569 0.65 11.73 36.13
C ALA A 569 1.55 12.40 35.09
N ILE A 570 1.96 11.64 34.07
CA ILE A 570 2.81 12.14 32.97
C ILE A 570 2.07 13.21 32.14
N SER A 571 0.77 13.01 31.87
CA SER A 571 -0.08 13.95 31.13
C SER A 571 -0.06 15.35 31.74
N VAL A 572 -0.29 15.47 33.05
CA VAL A 572 -0.29 16.79 33.70
C VAL A 572 1.12 17.33 33.93
N LYS A 573 2.11 16.47 34.16
CA LYS A 573 3.53 16.88 34.31
C LYS A 573 4.08 17.52 33.04
N HIS A 574 3.73 16.97 31.87
CA HIS A 574 4.19 17.48 30.57
C HIS A 574 3.22 18.44 29.88
N GLN A 575 2.05 18.69 30.48
CA GLN A 575 1.00 19.54 29.91
C GLN A 575 0.50 19.05 28.53
N ILE A 576 0.24 17.74 28.41
CA ILE A 576 -0.21 17.08 27.18
C ILE A 576 -1.44 16.21 27.47
N PRO A 577 -2.56 16.32 26.73
CA PRO A 577 -3.65 15.36 26.81
C PRO A 577 -3.20 13.95 26.42
N PHE A 578 -3.34 13.00 27.34
CA PHE A 578 -3.11 11.58 27.09
C PHE A 578 -4.44 10.81 27.08
N GLY A 579 -4.46 9.73 26.31
CA GLY A 579 -5.45 8.66 26.41
C GLY A 579 -4.76 7.29 26.32
N GLY A 580 -5.33 6.26 26.92
CA GLY A 580 -4.80 4.90 26.89
C GLY A 580 -5.91 3.91 26.55
N GLU A 581 -5.68 3.09 25.52
CA GLU A 581 -6.67 2.16 24.96
C GLU A 581 -6.17 0.71 25.08
N ASP A 582 -7.04 -0.19 25.55
CA ASP A 582 -6.76 -1.62 25.65
C ASP A 582 -6.73 -2.25 24.25
N LEU A 583 -5.54 -2.69 23.83
CA LEU A 583 -5.32 -3.23 22.48
C LEU A 583 -6.03 -4.56 22.23
N ASP A 584 -6.30 -5.33 23.27
CA ASP A 584 -7.02 -6.60 23.12
C ASP A 584 -8.52 -6.37 22.87
N LYS A 585 -9.01 -5.13 23.08
CA LYS A 585 -10.38 -4.69 22.79
C LYS A 585 -10.46 -3.72 21.59
N TYR A 586 -9.33 -3.46 20.93
CA TYR A 586 -9.20 -2.52 19.80
C TYR A 586 -9.24 -3.28 18.46
N ASN A 587 -9.95 -2.76 17.47
CA ASN A 587 -10.13 -3.44 16.18
C ASN A 587 -9.48 -2.67 15.01
N GLY A 588 -8.34 -3.15 14.55
CA GLY A 588 -7.57 -2.52 13.47
C GLY A 588 -6.84 -1.26 13.94
N ALA A 589 -6.43 -0.41 13.00
CA ALA A 589 -5.56 0.73 13.32
C ALA A 589 -6.32 1.99 13.75
N PRO A 590 -5.78 2.79 14.69
CA PRO A 590 -6.41 4.02 15.14
C PRO A 590 -6.47 5.03 14.00
N PHE A 591 -7.62 5.68 13.86
CA PHE A 591 -7.74 6.81 12.95
C PHE A 591 -8.50 7.97 13.58
N LEU A 592 -8.03 9.18 13.29
CA LEU A 592 -8.68 10.42 13.70
C LEU A 592 -9.37 11.06 12.49
N ILE A 593 -10.68 11.24 12.58
CA ILE A 593 -11.52 11.83 11.53
C ILE A 593 -12.40 12.94 12.11
N ARG A 594 -13.02 13.74 11.23
CA ARG A 594 -14.15 14.60 11.62
C ARG A 594 -15.45 13.82 11.44
N ALA A 595 -16.25 13.77 12.49
CA ALA A 595 -17.51 13.04 12.51
C ALA A 595 -18.50 13.56 11.45
N THR A 596 -19.27 12.66 10.85
CA THR A 596 -20.36 13.00 9.92
C THR A 596 -21.68 13.25 10.64
N GLY A 597 -21.80 12.79 11.89
CA GLY A 597 -23.05 12.83 12.66
C GLY A 597 -23.75 11.48 12.78
N LYS A 598 -23.20 10.44 12.16
CA LYS A 598 -23.77 9.08 12.11
C LYS A 598 -23.01 8.10 12.99
N GLU A 599 -21.84 8.50 13.47
CA GLU A 599 -20.96 7.65 14.26
C GLU A 599 -21.50 7.51 15.69
N GLU A 600 -21.74 6.27 16.10
CA GLU A 600 -22.21 5.93 17.43
C GLU A 600 -21.06 5.96 18.46
N PHE A 601 -21.33 6.60 19.59
CA PHE A 601 -20.46 6.63 20.75
C PHE A 601 -21.17 5.94 21.91
N HIS A 602 -20.67 4.75 22.27
CA HIS A 602 -21.15 4.03 23.44
C HIS A 602 -20.63 4.71 24.69
N THR A 603 -21.52 4.98 25.64
CA THR A 603 -21.19 5.69 26.86
C THR A 603 -22.11 5.33 28.00
N THR A 604 -21.87 5.91 29.17
CA THR A 604 -22.74 5.76 30.34
C THR A 604 -23.46 7.06 30.66
N ALA A 605 -24.76 6.97 30.86
CA ALA A 605 -25.64 8.04 31.31
C ALA A 605 -26.42 7.54 32.53
N SER A 606 -26.36 8.28 33.64
CA SER A 606 -27.00 7.89 34.92
C SER A 606 -26.66 6.46 35.38
N GLY A 607 -25.43 6.01 35.12
CA GLY A 607 -24.95 4.67 35.48
C GLY A 607 -25.41 3.54 34.55
N GLN A 608 -26.17 3.84 33.48
CA GLN A 608 -26.64 2.84 32.51
C GLN A 608 -25.95 2.99 31.15
N PRO A 609 -25.78 1.90 30.39
CA PRO A 609 -25.32 1.96 29.01
C PRO A 609 -26.24 2.86 28.17
N SER A 610 -25.63 3.69 27.35
CA SER A 610 -26.31 4.64 26.47
C SER A 610 -25.50 4.79 25.19
N ILE A 611 -26.18 5.13 24.09
CA ILE A 611 -25.55 5.41 22.80
C ILE A 611 -25.87 6.86 22.45
N GLU A 612 -24.83 7.63 22.18
CA GLU A 612 -24.94 8.99 21.68
C GLU A 612 -24.35 9.06 20.26
N LEU A 613 -24.83 9.98 19.44
CA LEU A 613 -24.20 10.26 18.14
C LEU A 613 -23.15 11.37 18.30
N ALA A 614 -21.99 11.18 17.66
CA ALA A 614 -21.01 12.26 17.53
C ALA A 614 -21.64 13.45 16.80
N ALA A 615 -21.31 14.68 17.22
CA ALA A 615 -21.82 15.86 16.53
C ALA A 615 -21.08 16.04 15.19
N PRO A 616 -21.77 16.39 14.08
CA PRO A 616 -21.12 16.66 12.81
C PRO A 616 -19.95 17.64 12.95
N GLY A 617 -18.80 17.27 12.40
CA GLY A 617 -17.60 18.09 12.37
C GLY A 617 -16.73 18.01 13.63
N GLU A 618 -17.13 17.34 14.71
CA GLU A 618 -16.26 17.16 15.87
C GLU A 618 -15.18 16.09 15.59
N PRO A 619 -13.91 16.31 15.97
CA PRO A 619 -12.86 15.30 15.84
C PRO A 619 -13.12 14.08 16.74
N ILE A 620 -12.94 12.87 16.21
CA ILE A 620 -13.14 11.60 16.91
C ILE A 620 -12.02 10.63 16.60
N TRP A 621 -11.43 10.04 17.65
CA TRP A 621 -10.57 8.87 17.50
C TRP A 621 -11.44 7.63 17.36
N CYS A 622 -11.10 6.76 16.42
CA CYS A 622 -11.85 5.58 16.06
C CYS A 622 -10.93 4.40 15.78
N ASP A 623 -11.50 3.22 15.93
CA ASP A 623 -11.02 1.99 15.31
C ASP A 623 -12.02 1.53 14.25
N SER A 624 -11.83 0.34 13.69
CA SER A 624 -12.72 -0.20 12.63
C SER A 624 -14.14 -0.50 13.14
N THR A 625 -14.34 -0.58 14.46
CA THR A 625 -15.64 -0.85 15.09
C THR A 625 -16.40 0.44 15.38
N GLY A 626 -15.71 1.52 15.74
CA GLY A 626 -16.34 2.82 15.99
C GLY A 626 -15.50 3.74 16.86
N ILE A 627 -16.16 4.71 17.51
CA ILE A 627 -15.49 5.75 18.31
C ILE A 627 -14.82 5.13 19.54
N THR A 628 -13.56 5.49 19.78
CA THR A 628 -12.82 5.17 21.01
C THR A 628 -12.64 6.39 21.90
N CYS A 629 -12.46 7.58 21.32
CA CYS A 629 -12.46 8.85 22.06
C CYS A 629 -13.22 9.94 21.31
N ARG A 630 -14.13 10.61 22.02
CA ARG A 630 -15.02 11.64 21.46
C ARG A 630 -14.47 13.05 21.73
N ARG A 631 -14.73 13.97 20.79
CA ARG A 631 -14.31 15.38 20.83
C ARG A 631 -12.81 15.49 21.09
N TRP A 632 -12.03 14.86 20.21
CA TRP A 632 -10.58 14.82 20.21
C TRP A 632 -9.98 14.07 21.39
N ASN A 633 -9.99 14.66 22.57
CA ASN A 633 -9.42 14.13 23.81
C ASN A 633 -10.27 14.50 25.04
N TRP A 634 -11.60 14.56 24.86
CA TRP A 634 -12.54 14.86 25.95
C TRP A 634 -12.98 13.61 26.71
N ARG A 635 -13.58 12.63 26.01
CA ARG A 635 -14.22 11.49 26.67
C ARG A 635 -13.92 10.19 25.92
N GLN A 636 -13.16 9.33 26.58
CA GLN A 636 -12.92 7.97 26.13
C GLN A 636 -14.19 7.11 26.31
N GLY A 637 -14.40 6.19 25.37
CA GLY A 637 -15.47 5.21 25.42
C GLY A 637 -15.12 4.04 26.34
N PRO A 638 -16.12 3.35 26.92
CA PRO A 638 -15.89 2.25 27.86
C PRO A 638 -15.38 0.96 27.18
N ARG A 639 -15.55 0.82 25.86
CA ARG A 639 -15.23 -0.41 25.12
C ARG A 639 -13.73 -0.75 25.15
N THR A 640 -12.88 0.25 25.04
CA THR A 640 -11.42 0.12 24.97
C THR A 640 -10.75 0.66 26.24
N ALA A 641 -11.52 0.88 27.30
CA ALA A 641 -10.97 1.37 28.57
C ALA A 641 -9.99 0.36 29.19
N LEU A 642 -8.92 0.89 29.77
CA LEU A 642 -7.92 0.11 30.51
C LEU A 642 -8.53 -0.47 31.78
N THR A 643 -8.16 -1.71 32.10
CA THR A 643 -8.49 -2.38 33.35
C THR A 643 -7.22 -2.92 34.00
N ASP A 644 -7.35 -3.46 35.22
CA ASP A 644 -6.21 -4.08 35.93
C ASP A 644 -5.65 -5.29 35.17
N GLU A 645 -6.43 -5.88 34.26
CA GLU A 645 -6.06 -7.02 33.44
C GLU A 645 -5.37 -6.66 32.13
N THR A 646 -5.31 -5.37 31.75
CA THR A 646 -4.77 -4.97 30.44
C THR A 646 -3.27 -5.24 30.35
N THR A 647 -2.86 -6.02 29.35
CA THR A 647 -1.44 -6.40 29.11
C THR A 647 -0.83 -5.76 27.86
N ARG A 648 -1.69 -5.19 26.99
CA ARG A 648 -1.32 -4.55 25.73
C ARG A 648 -2.08 -3.24 25.59
N VAL A 649 -1.37 -2.15 25.35
CA VAL A 649 -1.92 -0.79 25.41
C VAL A 649 -1.46 0.05 24.23
N LEU A 650 -2.38 0.88 23.72
CA LEU A 650 -2.09 1.99 22.84
C LEU A 650 -2.31 3.30 23.61
N PHE A 651 -1.24 4.07 23.81
CA PHE A 651 -1.35 5.43 24.30
C PHE A 651 -1.38 6.43 23.14
N ILE A 652 -2.23 7.45 23.28
CA ILE A 652 -2.39 8.54 22.32
C ILE A 652 -2.03 9.84 23.04
N LEU A 653 -0.99 10.52 22.56
CA LEU A 653 -0.54 11.81 23.06
C LEU A 653 -0.89 12.88 22.01
N ASP A 654 -1.91 13.68 22.30
CA ASP A 654 -2.38 14.73 21.39
C ASP A 654 -1.63 16.05 21.65
N ALA A 655 -0.97 16.60 20.64
CA ALA A 655 -0.11 17.77 20.78
C ALA A 655 -0.50 18.93 19.85
N LEU A 656 -0.41 20.14 20.39
CA LEU A 656 -0.53 21.42 19.69
C LEU A 656 0.67 22.30 20.06
N LYS A 657 0.98 23.32 19.25
CA LYS A 657 1.87 24.39 19.73
C LYS A 657 1.26 25.04 20.98
N PRO A 658 2.06 25.49 21.95
CA PRO A 658 3.51 25.70 21.87
C PRO A 658 4.39 24.48 22.17
N LEU A 659 3.83 23.30 22.46
CA LEU A 659 4.62 22.09 22.74
C LEU A 659 5.52 21.75 21.55
N SER A 660 6.82 21.58 21.78
CA SER A 660 7.79 21.15 20.77
C SER A 660 7.70 19.64 20.50
N ASP A 661 8.30 19.18 19.40
CA ASP A 661 8.36 17.74 19.11
C ASP A 661 9.35 17.02 20.05
N GLU A 662 10.40 17.70 20.49
CA GLU A 662 11.34 17.19 21.49
C GLU A 662 10.66 16.98 22.85
N GLU A 663 9.83 17.94 23.29
CA GLU A 663 9.04 17.81 24.53
C GLU A 663 8.03 16.66 24.44
N LEU A 664 7.38 16.52 23.28
CA LEU A 664 6.45 15.43 23.02
C LEU A 664 7.15 14.07 23.09
N VAL A 665 8.30 13.91 22.43
CA VAL A 665 9.10 12.67 22.46
C VAL A 665 9.59 12.38 23.88
N LYS A 666 10.06 13.40 24.61
CA LYS A 666 10.51 13.24 26.00
C LYS A 666 9.40 12.68 26.91
N SER A 667 8.17 13.16 26.76
CA SER A 667 7.02 12.63 27.52
C SER A 667 6.72 11.16 27.21
N ALA A 668 6.85 10.76 25.93
CA ALA A 668 6.67 9.38 25.50
C ALA A 668 7.81 8.47 26.01
N GLU A 669 9.05 8.98 26.06
CA GLU A 669 10.20 8.26 26.61
C GLU A 669 10.07 8.05 28.13
N GLU A 670 9.55 9.04 28.87
CA GLU A 670 9.24 8.90 30.29
C GLU A 670 8.17 7.83 30.51
N LEU A 671 7.10 7.83 29.71
CA LEU A 671 6.07 6.79 29.72
C LEU A 671 6.65 5.41 29.43
N CYS A 672 7.45 5.27 28.36
CA CYS A 672 8.08 3.99 28.00
C CYS A 672 9.00 3.48 29.12
N SER A 673 9.73 4.38 29.79
CA SER A 673 10.62 4.04 30.89
C SER A 673 9.85 3.57 32.12
N ALA A 674 8.77 4.28 32.49
CA ALA A 674 7.90 3.89 33.59
C ALA A 674 7.25 2.51 33.35
N LEU A 675 6.81 2.23 32.12
CA LEU A 675 6.24 0.92 31.76
C LEU A 675 7.29 -0.20 31.79
N LYS A 676 8.50 0.05 31.28
CA LYS A 676 9.59 -0.95 31.31
C LYS A 676 10.08 -1.27 32.73
N ALA A 677 9.94 -0.33 33.66
CA ALA A 677 10.25 -0.57 35.06
C ALA A 677 9.32 -1.62 35.71
N LEU A 678 8.12 -1.86 35.14
CA LEU A 678 7.16 -2.85 35.66
C LEU A 678 7.63 -4.30 35.42
N SER A 679 8.31 -4.57 34.30
CA SER A 679 8.81 -5.90 33.95
C SER A 679 9.78 -5.84 32.76
N PRO A 680 10.84 -6.67 32.75
CA PRO A 680 11.75 -6.80 31.61
C PRO A 680 11.07 -7.36 30.35
N ALA A 681 9.88 -7.96 30.48
CA ALA A 681 9.10 -8.45 29.34
C ALA A 681 8.42 -7.32 28.54
N VAL A 682 8.33 -6.10 29.11
CA VAL A 682 7.63 -4.98 28.48
C VAL A 682 8.39 -4.49 27.25
N LYS A 683 7.70 -4.50 26.11
CA LYS A 683 8.19 -3.93 24.85
C LYS A 683 7.38 -2.69 24.52
N THR A 684 8.07 -1.62 24.12
CA THR A 684 7.43 -0.36 23.73
C THR A 684 7.93 0.06 22.35
N THR A 685 7.02 0.55 21.52
CA THR A 685 7.33 1.23 20.25
C THR A 685 6.46 2.46 20.13
N TYR A 686 6.91 3.50 19.42
CA TYR A 686 6.10 4.70 19.24
C TYR A 686 6.22 5.27 17.82
N ARG A 687 5.23 6.05 17.41
CA ARG A 687 5.17 6.73 16.12
C ARG A 687 4.57 8.13 16.28
N LEU A 688 5.27 9.13 15.76
CA LEU A 688 4.74 10.48 15.58
C LEU A 688 3.94 10.57 14.27
N LEU A 689 2.72 11.09 14.35
CA LEU A 689 1.88 11.47 13.23
C LEU A 689 1.79 12.99 13.18
N SER A 690 2.12 13.59 12.04
CA SER A 690 2.07 15.03 11.81
C SER A 690 1.52 15.35 10.43
N GLY A 691 1.05 16.58 10.25
CA GLY A 691 0.55 17.07 8.97
C GLY A 691 1.67 17.15 7.92
N PRO A 692 1.33 17.13 6.62
CA PRO A 692 2.31 17.34 5.57
C PRO A 692 2.99 18.71 5.74
N ALA A 693 4.32 18.71 5.79
CA ALA A 693 5.14 19.91 5.80
C ALA A 693 5.03 20.72 4.50
#